data_AF-A0A819RC07-F1
#
_entry.id   AF-A0A819RC07-F1
#
_cell.length_a   1.000
_cell.length_b   1.000
_cell.length_c   1.000
_cell.angle_alpha   90.00
_cell.angle_beta   90.00
_cell.angle_gamma   90.00
#
_symmetry.space_group_name_H-M   'P 1'
#
loop_
_entity.id
_entity.type
_entity.pdbx_description
1 polymer ?
#
loop_
_entity_poly.entity_id
_entity_poly.type
_entity_poly.pdbx_seq_one_letter_code
_entity_poly.pdbx_strand_id
1 'polypeptide(L)'
;MKPISLVKGQHQEYMFVKYDASRNHAIVFIDDAILALDLDSLKMSIGKDIMHWRFRTHAVDLTGAYVILVGSYKESAGEHISRYVAIFLDLATLRAVNMTLLCSVYQFTSRTFTYHSDNGVSIAINSERNMAIIGLSAENIIIFLSINVTIPWSENSPIHVIRTEVSSQYHTGFGQSVAWIDNTLVAVNILNVGNPIWSQSEVWVFDIDKSFQRPLFIFPNNQQKLYVRPPPRFLQILSWSKNLFILEDNRQALLIPSQPAGYFSSLNTNKTLQVLAFESVPCIAGTYKNTSDFGPCTVCPPQTKNVGNQPCSQCESCAPTSFCPSAAVGDVSLHTYPSYIQAFSYPNKPYMNNYDDLLVHNIFTIGYSRRCIIMSALFWTTIAVTLSIVIWLFMVLLKMSSSSRAQNHRNKAKRLLKKADIVNQGERWVGGLFTLAILLIFGFTFRFASGFLKLYPIETSDISQISCDDTMRNALFDSLLQMPLPYPDGSQWRIFDMLDNQSFIMTLDLLSTAADCSSITVQQNRHGVNYLNMPITSCVLQPDNSTRSVSFLLPTHQINLQINISGPFFVGGMRLCLYGIGYMNGVSRLRTLDMCKTFWTENETLSRFTTLHMVLIKMINLTKPLEVGGEIYYDGRWSPTFAETSLSDKLIYEQDGYHLRYIAERTILSITMNEQPFYLQNTQEPIVRKAELAFHTLLFCTLIIELFGMSFLFFRLIAAPLFRLILSCCHHNKRSENIEQLPKMNESNSESYRL
;
A
#
# COMPACT_ATOMS: atom_id res chain seq x y z
N MET A 1 -10.26 16.47 -48.37
CA MET A 1 -11.32 16.65 -49.38
C MET A 1 -11.91 15.29 -49.72
N LYS A 2 -13.23 15.14 -49.61
CA LYS A 2 -13.94 14.00 -50.21
C LYS A 2 -13.97 14.15 -51.73
N PRO A 3 -13.97 13.05 -52.49
CA PRO A 3 -14.31 13.10 -53.89
C PRO A 3 -15.73 13.67 -54.05
N ILE A 4 -15.89 14.63 -54.95
CA ILE A 4 -17.22 15.07 -55.38
C ILE A 4 -17.79 13.95 -56.23
N SER A 5 -18.86 13.33 -55.74
CA SER A 5 -19.57 12.28 -56.45
C SER A 5 -20.53 12.90 -57.45
N LEU A 6 -20.26 12.72 -58.75
CA LEU A 6 -21.21 13.04 -59.80
C LEU A 6 -21.92 11.74 -60.21
N VAL A 7 -23.26 11.72 -60.14
CA VAL A 7 -24.05 10.57 -60.60
C VAL A 7 -24.35 10.77 -62.08
N LYS A 8 -23.80 9.90 -62.93
CA LYS A 8 -24.10 9.86 -64.36
C LYS A 8 -24.69 8.48 -64.69
N GLY A 9 -26.02 8.38 -64.58
CA GLY A 9 -26.74 7.12 -64.77
C GLY A 9 -26.45 6.11 -63.66
N GLN A 10 -26.11 4.87 -64.01
CA GLN A 10 -25.78 3.79 -63.06
C GLN A 10 -24.29 3.76 -62.66
N HIS A 11 -23.56 4.86 -62.86
CA HIS A 11 -22.16 5.02 -62.49
C HIS A 11 -21.96 6.29 -61.66
N GLN A 12 -21.16 6.17 -60.60
CA GLN A 12 -20.75 7.24 -59.72
C GLN A 12 -19.30 7.58 -60.08
N GLU A 13 -19.03 8.84 -60.47
CA GLU A 13 -17.69 9.34 -60.82
C GLU A 13 -17.12 10.16 -59.64
N TYR A 14 -15.83 9.96 -59.33
CA TYR A 14 -15.22 10.40 -58.07
C TYR A 14 -14.15 11.49 -58.26
N MET A 15 -14.55 12.77 -58.18
CA MET A 15 -13.68 13.91 -58.50
C MET A 15 -12.87 14.41 -57.28
N PHE A 16 -11.54 14.32 -57.33
CA PHE A 16 -10.64 14.91 -56.33
C PHE A 16 -10.11 16.25 -56.80
N VAL A 17 -10.26 17.30 -55.99
CA VAL A 17 -9.66 18.61 -56.27
C VAL A 17 -8.49 18.83 -55.33
N LYS A 18 -7.36 19.31 -55.83
CA LYS A 18 -6.18 19.70 -55.05
C LYS A 18 -5.64 21.01 -55.60
N TYR A 19 -5.00 21.79 -54.74
CA TYR A 19 -4.31 23.01 -55.14
C TYR A 19 -2.82 22.77 -55.09
N ASP A 20 -2.08 23.32 -56.05
CA ASP A 20 -0.62 23.26 -55.98
C ASP A 20 -0.07 24.07 -54.79
N ALA A 21 1.20 23.84 -54.44
CA ALA A 21 1.83 24.52 -53.30
C ALA A 21 1.83 26.06 -53.41
N SER A 22 1.90 26.58 -54.64
CA SER A 22 1.81 28.02 -54.95
C SER A 22 0.38 28.57 -54.91
N ARG A 23 -0.64 27.70 -54.87
CA ARG A 23 -2.07 28.01 -55.06
C ARG A 23 -2.40 28.71 -56.38
N ASN A 24 -1.54 28.58 -57.38
CA ASN A 24 -1.77 29.17 -58.70
C ASN A 24 -2.52 28.21 -59.63
N HIS A 25 -2.52 26.91 -59.31
CA HIS A 25 -3.25 25.91 -60.09
C HIS A 25 -4.17 25.08 -59.19
N ALA A 26 -5.39 24.84 -59.67
CA ALA A 26 -6.30 23.81 -59.15
C ALA A 26 -6.22 22.58 -60.07
N ILE A 27 -5.82 21.45 -59.50
CA ILE A 27 -5.71 20.18 -60.22
C ILE A 27 -6.88 19.29 -59.81
N VAL A 28 -7.65 18.86 -60.79
CA VAL A 28 -8.84 18.03 -60.64
C VAL A 28 -8.54 16.66 -61.21
N PHE A 29 -8.64 15.63 -60.38
CA PHE A 29 -8.48 14.23 -60.77
C PHE A 29 -9.86 13.60 -60.85
N ILE A 30 -10.21 13.10 -62.03
CA ILE A 30 -11.43 12.36 -62.33
C ILE A 30 -11.00 10.93 -62.69
N ASP A 31 -11.92 9.97 -62.66
CA ASP A 31 -11.60 8.55 -62.89
C ASP A 31 -10.82 8.29 -64.20
N ASP A 32 -11.05 9.09 -65.24
CA ASP A 32 -10.49 8.93 -66.59
C ASP A 32 -9.67 10.14 -67.09
N ALA A 33 -9.59 11.23 -66.33
CA ALA A 33 -8.93 12.46 -66.76
C ALA A 33 -8.31 13.24 -65.60
N ILE A 34 -7.24 13.99 -65.90
CA ILE A 34 -6.68 14.99 -64.99
C ILE A 34 -6.83 16.36 -65.65
N LEU A 35 -7.42 17.31 -64.94
CA LEU A 35 -7.57 18.69 -65.36
C LEU A 35 -6.64 19.55 -64.50
N ALA A 36 -5.85 20.42 -65.12
CA ALA A 36 -5.11 21.46 -64.42
C ALA A 36 -5.67 22.81 -64.83
N LEU A 37 -6.27 23.52 -63.88
CA LEU A 37 -6.80 24.87 -64.06
C LEU A 37 -5.80 25.87 -63.49
N ASP A 38 -5.24 26.71 -64.33
CA ASP A 38 -4.52 27.91 -63.91
C ASP A 38 -5.55 28.91 -63.36
N LEU A 39 -5.40 29.27 -62.08
CA LEU A 39 -6.34 30.13 -61.36
C LEU A 39 -6.14 31.62 -61.70
N ASP A 40 -4.97 32.01 -62.17
CA ASP A 40 -4.66 33.38 -62.58
C ASP A 40 -5.16 33.64 -64.01
N SER A 41 -4.92 32.70 -64.92
CA SER A 41 -5.31 32.85 -66.33
C SER A 41 -6.66 32.21 -66.70
N LEU A 42 -7.26 31.44 -65.77
CA LEU A 42 -8.47 30.62 -65.98
C LEU A 42 -8.36 29.64 -67.16
N LYS A 43 -7.13 29.34 -67.61
CA LYS A 43 -6.88 28.37 -68.66
C LYS A 43 -6.89 26.96 -68.07
N MET A 44 -7.59 26.06 -68.75
CA MET A 44 -7.67 24.65 -68.38
C MET A 44 -6.82 23.82 -69.34
N SER A 45 -5.85 23.10 -68.79
CA SER A 45 -5.12 22.03 -69.47
C SER A 45 -5.78 20.70 -69.13
N ILE A 46 -6.05 19.88 -70.15
CA ILE A 46 -6.62 18.54 -69.97
C ILE A 46 -5.55 17.52 -70.32
N GLY A 47 -5.17 16.73 -69.33
CA GLY A 47 -4.44 15.49 -69.55
C GLY A 47 -5.42 14.38 -69.92
N LYS A 48 -5.52 14.06 -71.21
CA LYS A 48 -6.18 12.84 -71.69
C LYS A 48 -5.13 11.76 -71.92
N ASP A 49 -5.52 10.50 -71.76
CA ASP A 49 -4.71 9.26 -71.91
C ASP A 49 -3.91 8.79 -70.69
N ILE A 50 -4.12 9.42 -69.53
CA ILE A 50 -3.37 9.10 -68.30
C ILE A 50 -3.83 7.78 -67.66
N MET A 51 -5.14 7.54 -67.70
CA MET A 51 -5.77 6.37 -67.11
C MET A 51 -6.26 5.48 -68.24
N HIS A 52 -5.56 4.39 -68.54
CA HIS A 52 -6.20 3.28 -69.23
C HIS A 52 -7.53 3.00 -68.49
N TRP A 53 -8.61 2.67 -69.22
CA TRP A 53 -9.96 2.29 -68.72
C TRP A 53 -9.99 1.24 -67.57
N ARG A 54 -8.83 0.77 -67.14
CA ARG A 54 -8.56 -0.23 -66.12
C ARG A 54 -8.12 0.35 -64.76
N PHE A 55 -7.63 1.59 -64.67
CA PHE A 55 -7.29 2.20 -63.38
C PHE A 55 -8.44 3.06 -62.85
N ARG A 56 -8.71 2.98 -61.55
CA ARG A 56 -9.66 3.86 -60.85
C ARG A 56 -8.98 4.47 -59.64
N THR A 57 -9.00 5.79 -59.56
CA THR A 57 -8.38 6.54 -58.45
C THR A 57 -9.23 6.44 -57.20
N HIS A 58 -8.61 6.09 -56.07
CA HIS A 58 -9.27 6.05 -54.76
C HIS A 58 -8.76 7.14 -53.82
N ALA A 59 -7.50 7.53 -53.94
CA ALA A 59 -6.91 8.58 -53.12
C ALA A 59 -5.81 9.33 -53.88
N VAL A 60 -5.66 10.62 -53.58
CA VAL A 60 -4.67 11.50 -54.22
C VAL A 60 -4.03 12.40 -53.19
N ASP A 61 -2.71 12.52 -53.26
CA ASP A 61 -1.99 13.60 -52.61
C ASP A 61 -0.84 14.13 -53.48
N LEU A 62 -0.44 15.38 -53.26
CA LEU A 62 0.56 16.04 -54.07
C LEU A 62 1.51 16.90 -53.25
N THR A 63 2.72 17.07 -53.79
CA THR A 63 3.76 17.96 -53.28
C THR A 63 3.97 19.12 -54.26
N GLY A 64 4.98 19.97 -54.02
CA GLY A 64 5.38 20.98 -55.01
C GLY A 64 6.01 20.41 -56.30
N ALA A 65 6.42 19.14 -56.31
CA ALA A 65 7.17 18.53 -57.40
C ALA A 65 6.47 17.32 -58.04
N TYR A 66 5.71 16.54 -57.28
CA TYR A 66 5.09 15.30 -57.77
C TYR A 66 3.74 15.01 -57.12
N VAL A 67 2.95 14.17 -57.78
CA VAL A 67 1.64 13.67 -57.33
C VAL A 67 1.74 12.16 -57.16
N ILE A 68 1.07 11.62 -56.14
CA ILE A 68 0.86 10.18 -56.00
C ILE A 68 -0.65 9.90 -56.05
N LEU A 69 -1.03 9.02 -56.99
CA LEU A 69 -2.38 8.51 -57.13
C LEU A 69 -2.40 7.07 -56.62
N VAL A 70 -3.30 6.75 -55.69
CA VAL A 70 -3.51 5.37 -55.24
C VAL A 70 -4.88 4.94 -55.72
N GLY A 71 -4.91 3.80 -56.41
CA GLY A 71 -6.11 3.32 -57.08
C GLY A 71 -6.12 1.82 -57.26
N SER A 72 -7.20 1.32 -57.84
CA SER A 72 -7.34 -0.10 -58.20
C SER A 72 -7.15 -0.27 -59.71
N TYR A 73 -6.25 -1.17 -60.11
CA TYR A 73 -6.00 -1.54 -61.50
C TYR A 73 -6.66 -2.90 -61.81
N LYS A 74 -7.49 -2.94 -62.86
CA LYS A 74 -8.12 -4.16 -63.37
C LYS A 74 -7.15 -4.91 -64.29
N GLU A 75 -6.93 -6.20 -64.03
CA GLU A 75 -6.03 -7.02 -64.85
C GLU A 75 -6.59 -7.29 -66.26
N SER A 76 -7.92 -7.45 -66.40
CA SER A 76 -8.56 -7.69 -67.69
C SER A 76 -9.99 -7.11 -67.83
N ALA A 77 -10.61 -7.37 -68.98
CA ALA A 77 -11.98 -6.95 -69.27
C ALA A 77 -13.00 -7.78 -68.46
N GLY A 78 -13.91 -7.10 -67.76
CA GLY A 78 -14.98 -7.74 -66.98
C GLY A 78 -14.58 -8.27 -65.61
N GLU A 79 -13.29 -8.52 -65.35
CA GLU A 79 -12.85 -9.10 -64.07
C GLU A 79 -13.24 -8.27 -62.83
N HIS A 80 -13.70 -8.98 -61.81
CA HIS A 80 -14.05 -8.44 -60.49
C HIS A 80 -12.83 -8.27 -59.57
N ILE A 81 -11.66 -8.76 -59.98
CA ILE A 81 -10.41 -8.72 -59.20
C ILE A 81 -9.57 -7.54 -59.69
N SER A 82 -9.24 -6.63 -58.77
CA SER A 82 -8.32 -5.53 -59.02
C SER A 82 -7.17 -5.53 -58.01
N ARG A 83 -5.98 -5.11 -58.45
CA ARG A 83 -4.83 -4.87 -57.56
C ARG A 83 -4.80 -3.41 -57.16
N TYR A 84 -4.45 -3.11 -55.92
CA TYR A 84 -4.08 -1.74 -55.60
C TYR A 84 -2.77 -1.39 -56.30
N VAL A 85 -2.68 -0.16 -56.81
CA VAL A 85 -1.51 0.38 -57.50
C VAL A 85 -1.32 1.84 -57.08
N ALA A 86 -0.06 2.25 -56.90
CA ALA A 86 0.31 3.66 -56.77
C ALA A 86 0.99 4.15 -58.06
N ILE A 87 0.51 5.27 -58.59
CA ILE A 87 1.06 5.94 -59.78
C ILE A 87 1.69 7.26 -59.34
N PHE A 88 2.94 7.47 -59.71
CA PHE A 88 3.67 8.72 -59.46
C PHE A 88 3.65 9.56 -60.73
N LEU A 89 3.24 10.84 -60.62
CA LEU A 89 3.16 11.81 -61.73
C LEU A 89 3.98 13.08 -61.44
N ASP A 90 4.71 13.60 -62.43
CA ASP A 90 5.52 14.82 -62.27
C ASP A 90 4.60 16.04 -62.39
N LEU A 91 4.58 16.89 -61.36
CA LEU A 91 3.73 18.07 -61.33
C LEU A 91 4.12 19.09 -62.41
N ALA A 92 5.40 19.15 -62.80
CA ALA A 92 5.87 20.05 -63.85
C ALA A 92 5.23 19.68 -65.21
N THR A 93 5.10 18.39 -65.49
CA THR A 93 4.43 17.91 -66.71
C THR A 93 2.92 18.16 -66.68
N LEU A 94 2.29 18.16 -65.49
CA LEU A 94 0.87 18.48 -65.33
C LEU A 94 0.55 19.96 -65.61
N ARG A 95 1.52 20.86 -65.42
CA ARG A 95 1.38 22.30 -65.69
C ARG A 95 1.61 22.66 -67.17
N ALA A 96 2.16 21.76 -67.97
CA ALA A 96 2.46 22.01 -69.37
C ALA A 96 1.19 21.96 -70.25
N VAL A 97 1.12 22.83 -71.26
CA VAL A 97 -0.02 22.94 -72.19
C VAL A 97 -0.12 21.72 -73.14
N ASN A 98 1.00 21.04 -73.41
CA ASN A 98 1.07 19.75 -74.10
C ASN A 98 1.58 18.70 -73.11
N MET A 99 0.65 17.90 -72.57
CA MET A 99 0.93 16.99 -71.45
C MET A 99 1.44 15.63 -71.96
N THR A 100 2.76 15.40 -71.94
CA THR A 100 3.36 14.05 -71.99
C THR A 100 3.81 13.67 -70.59
N LEU A 101 3.11 12.72 -69.95
CA LEU A 101 3.28 12.43 -68.52
C LEU A 101 4.37 11.39 -68.25
N LEU A 102 5.55 11.90 -67.89
CA LEU A 102 6.58 11.14 -67.21
C LEU A 102 6.02 10.62 -65.87
N CYS A 103 6.12 9.31 -65.65
CA CYS A 103 5.43 8.63 -64.57
C CYS A 103 6.09 7.29 -64.19
N SER A 104 5.63 6.66 -63.11
CA SER A 104 5.99 5.30 -62.73
C SER A 104 4.87 4.60 -61.95
N VAL A 105 4.81 3.27 -62.05
CA VAL A 105 3.73 2.45 -61.49
C VAL A 105 4.29 1.46 -60.46
N TYR A 106 3.78 1.51 -59.23
CA TYR A 106 4.11 0.57 -58.16
C TYR A 106 2.90 -0.31 -57.84
N GLN A 107 3.05 -1.63 -57.97
CA GLN A 107 1.96 -2.59 -57.70
C GLN A 107 2.04 -3.10 -56.27
N PHE A 108 0.92 -3.06 -55.55
CA PHE A 108 0.80 -3.70 -54.24
C PHE A 108 0.43 -5.18 -54.40
N THR A 109 0.82 -6.01 -53.42
CA THR A 109 0.49 -7.46 -53.37
C THR A 109 -0.98 -7.75 -53.08
N SER A 110 -1.77 -6.71 -52.81
CA SER A 110 -3.21 -6.75 -52.60
C SER A 110 -3.99 -7.42 -53.74
N ARG A 111 -5.14 -8.01 -53.39
CA ARG A 111 -6.26 -8.22 -54.31
C ARG A 111 -7.55 -7.72 -53.68
N THR A 112 -8.33 -6.96 -54.43
CA THR A 112 -9.65 -6.47 -54.03
C THR A 112 -10.73 -7.01 -54.95
N PHE A 113 -11.87 -7.39 -54.34
CA PHE A 113 -13.08 -7.76 -55.08
C PHE A 113 -13.98 -6.52 -55.18
N THR A 114 -14.18 -6.04 -56.40
CA THR A 114 -15.15 -5.01 -56.78
C THR A 114 -15.05 -3.64 -56.10
N TYR A 115 -15.48 -2.60 -56.81
CA TYR A 115 -15.57 -1.26 -56.25
C TYR A 115 -16.70 -1.22 -55.21
N HIS A 116 -16.38 -0.84 -53.98
CA HIS A 116 -17.34 -0.34 -53.00
C HIS A 116 -16.77 0.90 -52.33
N SER A 117 -17.62 1.89 -52.05
CA SER A 117 -17.27 3.12 -51.33
C SER A 117 -16.77 2.88 -49.89
N ASP A 118 -16.94 1.66 -49.39
CA ASP A 118 -16.53 1.26 -48.04
C ASP A 118 -15.05 0.82 -47.97
N ASN A 119 -14.39 0.58 -49.12
CA ASN A 119 -12.97 0.24 -49.20
C ASN A 119 -12.12 1.53 -49.20
N GLY A 120 -12.19 2.28 -48.10
CA GLY A 120 -11.50 3.57 -47.97
C GLY A 120 -9.99 3.43 -48.17
N VAL A 121 -9.46 4.07 -49.21
CA VAL A 121 -8.02 4.25 -49.40
C VAL A 121 -7.67 5.67 -49.01
N SER A 122 -6.55 5.84 -48.32
CA SER A 122 -6.04 7.16 -47.97
C SER A 122 -4.56 7.27 -48.28
N ILE A 123 -4.10 8.48 -48.59
CA ILE A 123 -2.69 8.78 -48.82
C ILE A 123 -2.32 10.13 -48.23
N ALA A 124 -1.13 10.21 -47.65
CA ALA A 124 -0.52 11.45 -47.20
C ALA A 124 0.99 11.45 -47.52
N ILE A 125 1.49 12.53 -48.12
CA ILE A 125 2.90 12.69 -48.47
C ILE A 125 3.59 13.64 -47.50
N ASN A 126 4.78 13.24 -47.03
CA ASN A 126 5.73 14.11 -46.37
C ASN A 126 6.87 14.41 -47.33
N SER A 127 6.84 15.61 -47.91
CA SER A 127 7.85 16.07 -48.86
C SER A 127 9.21 16.33 -48.22
N GLU A 128 9.28 16.64 -46.92
CA GLU A 128 10.55 16.94 -46.24
C GLU A 128 11.37 15.67 -45.99
N ARG A 129 10.71 14.54 -45.72
CA ARG A 129 11.34 13.22 -45.60
C ARG A 129 11.33 12.39 -46.87
N ASN A 130 10.70 12.86 -47.94
CA ASN A 130 10.40 12.07 -49.13
C ASN A 130 9.75 10.72 -48.80
N MET A 131 8.71 10.74 -47.97
CA MET A 131 7.96 9.54 -47.62
C MET A 131 6.47 9.73 -47.87
N ALA A 132 5.79 8.66 -48.24
CA ALA A 132 4.33 8.62 -48.34
C ALA A 132 3.78 7.51 -47.46
N ILE A 133 2.57 7.74 -46.95
CA ILE A 133 1.82 6.75 -46.17
C ILE A 133 0.54 6.47 -46.91
N ILE A 134 0.25 5.19 -47.10
CA ILE A 134 -0.96 4.73 -47.75
C ILE A 134 -1.73 3.84 -46.79
N GLY A 135 -2.97 4.21 -46.48
CA GLY A 135 -3.89 3.40 -45.69
C GLY A 135 -4.83 2.61 -46.60
N LEU A 136 -4.90 1.29 -46.40
CA LEU A 136 -5.78 0.37 -47.10
C LEU A 136 -6.76 -0.22 -46.08
N SER A 137 -7.85 0.49 -45.83
CA SER A 137 -8.77 0.17 -44.72
C SER A 137 -9.49 -1.18 -44.87
N ALA A 138 -9.71 -1.64 -46.10
CA ALA A 138 -10.31 -2.94 -46.38
C ALA A 138 -9.40 -4.12 -46.00
N GLU A 139 -8.09 -3.93 -46.06
CA GLU A 139 -7.09 -4.96 -45.71
C GLU A 139 -6.58 -4.78 -44.26
N ASN A 140 -6.94 -3.67 -43.60
CA ASN A 140 -6.41 -3.23 -42.30
C ASN A 140 -4.89 -3.05 -42.30
N ILE A 141 -4.35 -2.47 -43.38
CA ILE A 141 -2.91 -2.29 -43.59
C ILE A 141 -2.57 -0.82 -43.80
N ILE A 142 -1.42 -0.40 -43.26
CA ILE A 142 -0.75 0.84 -43.62
C ILE A 142 0.60 0.52 -44.24
N ILE A 143 0.90 1.25 -45.31
CA ILE A 143 2.12 1.07 -46.09
C ILE A 143 2.91 2.37 -46.02
N PHE A 144 4.15 2.27 -45.54
CA PHE A 144 5.15 3.32 -45.64
C PHE A 144 5.94 3.14 -46.93
N LEU A 145 6.02 4.21 -47.72
CA LEU A 145 6.82 4.27 -48.94
C LEU A 145 7.91 5.31 -48.72
N SER A 146 9.16 4.88 -48.64
CA SER A 146 10.30 5.79 -48.80
C SER A 146 10.52 6.02 -50.29
N ILE A 147 10.55 7.29 -50.70
CA ILE A 147 10.61 7.69 -52.10
C ILE A 147 11.98 8.31 -52.35
N ASN A 148 12.88 7.56 -52.99
CA ASN A 148 14.12 8.15 -53.47
C ASN A 148 13.91 8.64 -54.91
N VAL A 149 13.76 9.95 -55.08
CA VAL A 149 13.49 10.58 -56.38
C VAL A 149 14.74 11.26 -56.92
N THR A 150 15.17 10.89 -58.14
CA THR A 150 16.07 11.71 -58.97
C THR A 150 15.24 12.48 -60.01
N ILE A 151 15.44 13.80 -60.10
CA ILE A 151 14.62 14.74 -60.89
C ILE A 151 15.48 15.37 -62.00
N PRO A 152 14.97 15.54 -63.24
CA PRO A 152 13.65 15.13 -63.73
C PRO A 152 13.49 13.61 -63.88
N TRP A 153 12.24 13.15 -63.94
CA TRP A 153 11.94 11.74 -64.21
C TRP A 153 12.23 11.41 -65.68
N SER A 154 12.88 10.29 -65.92
CA SER A 154 12.94 9.69 -67.26
C SER A 154 12.05 8.44 -67.26
N GLU A 155 11.52 8.02 -68.42
CA GLU A 155 10.70 6.80 -68.55
C GLU A 155 11.38 5.54 -67.97
N ASN A 156 12.70 5.57 -67.73
CA ASN A 156 13.49 4.46 -67.22
C ASN A 156 14.15 4.72 -65.85
N SER A 157 13.81 5.80 -65.14
CA SER A 157 14.32 6.02 -63.78
C SER A 157 13.46 5.23 -62.77
N PRO A 158 13.94 4.11 -62.19
CA PRO A 158 13.16 3.40 -61.18
C PRO A 158 13.03 4.29 -59.94
N ILE A 159 11.80 4.61 -59.54
CA ILE A 159 11.57 5.13 -58.20
C ILE A 159 11.94 4.00 -57.24
N HIS A 160 13.02 4.18 -56.49
CA HIS A 160 13.39 3.22 -55.45
C HIS A 160 12.43 3.43 -54.27
N VAL A 161 11.43 2.54 -54.22
CA VAL A 161 10.42 2.51 -53.18
C VAL A 161 10.79 1.43 -52.16
N ILE A 162 11.12 1.85 -50.93
CA ILE A 162 11.24 0.92 -49.80
C ILE A 162 9.87 0.86 -49.12
N ARG A 163 9.27 -0.33 -49.11
CA ARG A 163 7.93 -0.63 -48.58
C ARG A 163 8.05 -1.25 -47.19
N THR A 164 7.46 -0.62 -46.18
CA THR A 164 7.23 -1.25 -44.86
C THR A 164 5.72 -1.37 -44.64
N GLU A 165 5.26 -2.59 -44.36
CA GLU A 165 3.83 -2.89 -44.19
C GLU A 165 3.52 -3.14 -42.72
N VAL A 166 2.53 -2.43 -42.19
CA VAL A 166 2.03 -2.64 -40.82
C VAL A 166 0.55 -3.01 -40.89
N SER A 167 0.21 -4.18 -40.34
CA SER A 167 -1.17 -4.65 -40.24
C SER A 167 -1.67 -4.58 -38.80
N SER A 168 -2.97 -4.31 -38.64
CA SER A 168 -3.64 -4.40 -37.35
C SER A 168 -4.44 -5.71 -37.27
N GLN A 169 -4.18 -6.53 -36.25
CA GLN A 169 -4.90 -7.80 -36.04
C GLN A 169 -6.25 -7.63 -35.33
N TYR A 170 -6.48 -6.47 -34.69
CA TYR A 170 -7.55 -6.30 -33.70
C TYR A 170 -8.63 -5.28 -34.11
N HIS A 171 -8.43 -4.52 -35.18
CA HIS A 171 -9.32 -3.42 -35.54
C HIS A 171 -9.70 -3.43 -37.02
N THR A 172 -10.96 -3.08 -37.31
CA THR A 172 -11.44 -2.91 -38.69
C THR A 172 -11.22 -1.48 -39.17
N GLY A 173 -11.02 -1.27 -40.46
CA GLY A 173 -10.88 0.06 -41.04
C GLY A 173 -9.57 0.77 -40.68
N PHE A 174 -8.50 0.02 -40.33
CA PHE A 174 -7.18 0.59 -40.03
C PHE A 174 -6.61 1.29 -41.27
N GLY A 175 -6.34 2.60 -41.18
CA GLY A 175 -5.87 3.39 -42.32
C GLY A 175 -6.99 3.97 -43.19
N GLN A 176 -8.22 4.08 -42.68
CA GLN A 176 -9.33 4.75 -43.39
C GLN A 176 -9.00 6.21 -43.78
N SER A 177 -8.22 6.89 -42.94
CA SER A 177 -7.62 8.18 -43.24
C SER A 177 -6.26 8.24 -42.57
N VAL A 178 -5.26 8.76 -43.27
CA VAL A 178 -3.91 8.99 -42.73
C VAL A 178 -3.51 10.44 -42.95
N ALA A 179 -2.73 11.01 -42.05
CA ALA A 179 -2.18 12.35 -42.20
C ALA A 179 -0.82 12.46 -41.49
N TRP A 180 0.09 13.25 -42.06
CA TRP A 180 1.32 13.65 -41.40
C TRP A 180 1.06 14.82 -40.47
N ILE A 181 1.38 14.66 -39.18
CA ILE A 181 1.27 15.72 -38.18
C ILE A 181 2.48 16.65 -38.29
N ASP A 182 3.67 16.05 -38.37
CA ASP A 182 4.94 16.69 -38.66
C ASP A 182 5.87 15.70 -39.38
N ASN A 183 7.19 15.88 -39.25
CA ASN A 183 8.19 15.05 -39.89
C ASN A 183 8.33 13.65 -39.33
N THR A 184 7.86 13.40 -38.10
CA THR A 184 8.00 12.10 -37.44
C THR A 184 6.65 11.54 -37.01
N LEU A 185 5.67 12.40 -36.79
CA LEU A 185 4.36 12.02 -36.26
C LEU A 185 3.33 11.78 -37.35
N VAL A 186 2.63 10.66 -37.24
CA VAL A 186 1.58 10.22 -38.17
C VAL A 186 0.29 10.00 -37.41
N ALA A 187 -0.80 10.58 -37.91
CA ALA A 187 -2.15 10.29 -37.45
C ALA A 187 -2.81 9.24 -38.35
N VAL A 188 -3.40 8.22 -37.75
CA VAL A 188 -4.10 7.13 -38.41
C VAL A 188 -5.51 7.03 -37.86
N ASN A 189 -6.51 7.13 -38.73
CA ASN A 189 -7.89 6.86 -38.37
C ASN A 189 -8.17 5.35 -38.35
N ILE A 190 -8.93 4.92 -37.35
CA ILE A 190 -9.34 3.54 -37.14
C ILE A 190 -10.82 3.52 -36.80
N LEU A 191 -11.54 2.55 -37.34
CA LEU A 191 -12.93 2.30 -36.99
C LEU A 191 -12.98 1.24 -35.87
N ASN A 192 -13.37 1.65 -34.67
CA ASN A 192 -13.42 0.74 -33.53
C ASN A 192 -14.82 0.08 -33.47
N VAL A 193 -14.89 -1.23 -33.74
CA VAL A 193 -16.15 -2.02 -33.65
C VAL A 193 -16.55 -2.31 -32.19
N GLY A 194 -15.63 -2.09 -31.23
CA GLY A 194 -15.82 -2.39 -29.81
C GLY A 194 -16.77 -1.46 -29.04
N ASN A 195 -17.41 -0.50 -29.70
CA ASN A 195 -18.37 0.45 -29.11
C ASN A 195 -17.83 1.21 -27.86
N PRO A 196 -16.79 2.06 -28.00
CA PRO A 196 -16.37 2.98 -26.92
C PRO A 196 -17.47 3.97 -26.54
N ILE A 197 -17.32 4.58 -25.36
CA ILE A 197 -18.31 5.52 -24.80
C ILE A 197 -18.27 6.90 -25.50
N TRP A 198 -17.15 7.26 -26.12
CA TRP A 198 -16.86 8.63 -26.61
C TRP A 198 -16.85 8.76 -28.13
N SER A 199 -16.55 7.69 -28.88
CA SER A 199 -16.49 7.71 -30.34
C SER A 199 -16.62 6.32 -30.96
N GLN A 200 -17.11 6.24 -32.20
CA GLN A 200 -17.09 5.01 -33.02
C GLN A 200 -15.77 4.88 -33.81
N SER A 201 -14.95 5.93 -33.83
CA SER A 201 -13.65 5.98 -34.50
C SER A 201 -12.59 6.55 -33.57
N GLU A 202 -11.34 6.18 -33.80
CA GLU A 202 -10.18 6.63 -33.03
C GLU A 202 -9.10 7.15 -33.97
N VAL A 203 -8.36 8.16 -33.53
CA VAL A 203 -7.14 8.60 -34.19
C VAL A 203 -5.95 8.15 -33.37
N TRP A 204 -5.17 7.23 -33.93
CA TRP A 204 -3.95 6.72 -33.34
C TRP A 204 -2.77 7.51 -33.88
N VAL A 205 -1.93 8.01 -32.97
CA VAL A 205 -0.76 8.81 -33.33
C VAL A 205 0.49 8.00 -33.10
N PHE A 206 1.35 7.91 -34.11
CA PHE A 206 2.58 7.13 -34.07
C PHE A 206 3.80 8.01 -34.36
N ASP A 207 4.93 7.63 -33.80
CA ASP A 207 6.26 8.15 -34.15
C ASP A 207 6.94 7.15 -35.08
N ILE A 208 7.21 7.54 -36.32
CA ILE A 208 7.84 6.66 -37.31
C ILE A 208 9.28 6.28 -36.96
N ASP A 209 9.95 7.08 -36.12
CA ASP A 209 11.33 6.82 -35.69
C ASP A 209 11.38 5.85 -34.50
N LYS A 210 10.22 5.49 -33.96
CA LYS A 210 10.06 4.52 -32.85
C LYS A 210 9.30 3.29 -33.32
N SER A 211 8.77 2.52 -32.36
CA SER A 211 7.94 1.36 -32.66
C SER A 211 6.58 1.79 -33.21
N PHE A 212 6.19 1.23 -34.36
CA PHE A 212 4.83 1.37 -34.91
C PHE A 212 3.87 0.28 -34.39
N GLN A 213 4.31 -0.57 -33.45
CA GLN A 213 3.43 -1.58 -32.84
C GLN A 213 2.45 -0.97 -31.83
N ARG A 214 2.78 0.22 -31.29
CA ARG A 214 2.07 0.86 -30.19
C ARG A 214 1.94 2.36 -30.49
N PRO A 215 0.72 2.94 -30.51
CA PRO A 215 0.58 4.38 -30.70
C PRO A 215 1.17 5.14 -29.51
N LEU A 216 1.73 6.33 -29.76
CA LEU A 216 2.16 7.26 -28.71
C LEU A 216 0.96 7.66 -27.82
N PHE A 217 -0.17 7.94 -28.46
CA PHE A 217 -1.43 8.21 -27.80
C PHE A 217 -2.60 8.02 -28.77
N ILE A 218 -3.80 7.96 -28.22
CA ILE A 218 -5.06 7.78 -28.94
C ILE A 218 -5.97 8.96 -28.63
N PHE A 219 -6.69 9.43 -29.65
CA PHE A 219 -7.74 10.44 -29.54
C PHE A 219 -9.09 9.85 -29.99
N PRO A 220 -10.21 10.11 -29.28
CA PRO A 220 -10.32 10.86 -28.02
C PRO A 220 -9.74 10.10 -26.81
N ASN A 221 -9.48 10.82 -25.72
CA ASN A 221 -8.98 10.26 -24.45
C ASN A 221 -9.57 11.01 -23.23
N ASN A 222 -9.18 10.66 -22.00
CA ASN A 222 -9.78 11.26 -20.79
C ASN A 222 -9.50 12.76 -20.61
N GLN A 223 -8.46 13.30 -21.23
CA GLN A 223 -8.16 14.73 -21.24
C GLN A 223 -8.85 15.41 -22.43
N GLN A 224 -8.88 14.75 -23.59
CA GLN A 224 -9.41 15.26 -24.84
C GLN A 224 -10.73 14.56 -25.18
N LYS A 225 -11.77 14.87 -24.40
CA LYS A 225 -13.07 14.18 -24.47
C LYS A 225 -13.96 14.74 -25.58
N LEU A 226 -14.72 13.84 -26.19
CA LEU A 226 -15.83 14.17 -27.09
C LEU A 226 -17.15 13.89 -26.38
N TYR A 227 -17.92 14.95 -26.11
CA TYR A 227 -19.25 14.86 -25.50
C TYR A 227 -20.35 14.93 -26.57
N VAL A 228 -20.27 14.05 -27.57
CA VAL A 228 -21.22 14.01 -28.69
C VAL A 228 -22.04 12.72 -28.60
N ARG A 229 -23.38 12.83 -28.61
CA ARG A 229 -24.31 11.70 -28.66
C ARG A 229 -25.20 11.81 -29.89
N PRO A 230 -25.21 10.82 -30.81
CA PRO A 230 -24.42 9.57 -30.80
C PRO A 230 -22.91 9.81 -30.99
N PRO A 231 -22.03 8.85 -30.60
CA PRO A 231 -20.60 8.99 -30.79
C PRO A 231 -20.26 9.08 -32.28
N PRO A 232 -19.45 10.07 -32.72
CA PRO A 232 -19.25 10.34 -34.14
C PRO A 232 -18.32 9.31 -34.79
N ARG A 233 -18.48 9.13 -36.10
CA ARG A 233 -17.54 8.40 -36.95
C ARG A 233 -16.61 9.39 -37.64
N PHE A 234 -15.30 9.19 -37.50
CA PHE A 234 -14.31 10.02 -38.17
C PHE A 234 -14.18 9.60 -39.62
N LEU A 235 -14.35 10.56 -40.53
CA LEU A 235 -14.31 10.32 -41.97
C LEU A 235 -12.95 10.65 -42.57
N GLN A 236 -12.39 11.79 -42.19
CA GLN A 236 -11.14 12.28 -42.76
C GLN A 236 -10.33 13.05 -41.73
N ILE A 237 -9.03 12.85 -41.77
CA ILE A 237 -8.04 13.59 -40.98
C ILE A 237 -7.26 14.48 -41.94
N LEU A 238 -7.13 15.75 -41.56
CA LEU A 238 -6.22 16.70 -42.17
C LEU A 238 -5.30 17.24 -41.06
N SER A 239 -4.08 17.59 -41.43
CA SER A 239 -3.12 18.18 -40.51
C SER A 239 -2.39 19.34 -41.19
N TRP A 240 -2.12 20.38 -40.42
CA TRP A 240 -1.24 21.47 -40.80
C TRP A 240 -0.60 22.08 -39.56
N SER A 241 0.70 22.39 -39.63
CA SER A 241 1.41 23.06 -38.54
C SER A 241 1.17 22.40 -37.17
N LYS A 242 1.19 21.05 -37.12
CA LYS A 242 0.89 20.21 -35.95
C LYS A 242 -0.54 20.31 -35.38
N ASN A 243 -1.46 21.00 -36.06
CA ASN A 243 -2.88 20.99 -35.73
C ASN A 243 -3.54 19.80 -36.43
N LEU A 244 -4.52 19.19 -35.76
CA LEU A 244 -5.32 18.12 -36.33
C LEU A 244 -6.74 18.61 -36.62
N PHE A 245 -7.26 18.30 -37.79
CA PHE A 245 -8.63 18.58 -38.17
C PHE A 245 -9.31 17.30 -38.60
N ILE A 246 -10.44 17.00 -37.97
CA ILE A 246 -11.17 15.75 -38.18
C ILE A 246 -12.57 16.09 -38.69
N LEU A 247 -12.93 15.54 -39.84
CA LEU A 247 -14.28 15.62 -40.37
C LEU A 247 -15.11 14.45 -39.87
N GLU A 248 -16.28 14.73 -39.31
CA GLU A 248 -17.22 13.73 -38.79
C GLU A 248 -18.34 13.41 -39.79
N ASP A 249 -19.01 12.27 -39.59
CA ASP A 249 -20.15 11.81 -40.39
C ASP A 249 -21.42 12.65 -40.23
N ASN A 250 -21.60 13.27 -39.07
CA ASN A 250 -22.68 14.21 -38.76
C ASN A 250 -22.52 15.61 -39.41
N ARG A 251 -21.53 15.80 -40.29
CA ARG A 251 -21.15 17.09 -40.94
C ARG A 251 -20.60 18.16 -39.99
N GLN A 252 -20.18 17.80 -38.77
CA GLN A 252 -19.37 18.64 -37.91
C GLN A 252 -17.89 18.39 -38.20
N ALA A 253 -17.05 19.35 -37.83
CA ALA A 253 -15.61 19.17 -37.88
C ALA A 253 -14.97 19.50 -36.53
N LEU A 254 -13.98 18.72 -36.13
CA LEU A 254 -13.17 18.96 -34.94
C LEU A 254 -11.88 19.65 -35.36
N LEU A 255 -11.55 20.75 -34.69
CA LEU A 255 -10.23 21.37 -34.79
C LEU A 255 -9.50 21.16 -33.46
N ILE A 256 -8.41 20.41 -33.48
CA ILE A 256 -7.55 20.15 -32.33
C ILE A 256 -6.22 20.86 -32.56
N PRO A 257 -6.05 22.08 -32.02
CA PRO A 257 -4.83 22.82 -32.25
C PRO A 257 -3.65 22.20 -31.49
N SER A 258 -2.46 22.40 -32.04
CA SER A 258 -1.21 22.17 -31.32
C SER A 258 -1.13 23.14 -30.16
N GLN A 259 -0.72 22.64 -29.00
CA GLN A 259 -0.59 23.45 -27.79
C GLN A 259 0.89 23.65 -27.43
N PRO A 260 1.24 24.75 -26.74
CA PRO A 260 2.57 24.90 -26.19
C PRO A 260 2.83 23.85 -25.10
N ALA A 261 4.10 23.63 -24.77
CA ALA A 261 4.49 22.75 -23.66
C ALA A 261 3.76 23.16 -22.37
N GLY A 262 3.31 22.17 -21.60
CA GLY A 262 2.50 22.34 -20.39
C GLY A 262 0.99 22.50 -20.61
N TYR A 263 0.50 22.47 -21.86
CA TYR A 263 -0.91 22.57 -22.19
C TYR A 263 -1.39 21.42 -23.08
N PHE A 264 -2.66 21.03 -22.93
CA PHE A 264 -3.35 20.10 -23.83
C PHE A 264 -4.64 20.73 -24.37
N SER A 265 -5.14 20.15 -25.46
CA SER A 265 -6.36 20.62 -26.12
C SER A 265 -7.59 19.95 -25.51
N SER A 266 -8.55 20.72 -24.99
CA SER A 266 -9.81 20.22 -24.41
C SER A 266 -11.04 20.86 -25.05
N LEU A 267 -12.14 20.12 -25.15
CA LEU A 267 -13.38 20.62 -25.73
C LEU A 267 -14.20 21.41 -24.69
N ASN A 268 -14.49 22.67 -24.99
CA ASN A 268 -15.41 23.49 -24.19
C ASN A 268 -16.85 23.30 -24.71
N THR A 269 -17.73 22.74 -23.88
CA THR A 269 -19.10 22.32 -24.25
C THR A 269 -20.08 23.46 -24.52
N ASN A 270 -19.66 24.72 -24.36
CA ASN A 270 -20.56 25.89 -24.45
C ASN A 270 -20.69 26.50 -25.86
N LYS A 271 -20.15 25.88 -26.91
CA LYS A 271 -20.17 26.43 -28.28
C LYS A 271 -20.88 25.50 -29.26
N THR A 272 -22.07 25.90 -29.73
CA THR A 272 -22.78 25.24 -30.84
C THR A 272 -22.29 25.80 -32.17
N LEU A 273 -21.12 25.34 -32.63
CA LEU A 273 -20.57 25.69 -33.93
C LEU A 273 -20.53 24.46 -34.84
N GLN A 274 -20.60 24.66 -36.17
CA GLN A 274 -20.35 23.61 -37.17
C GLN A 274 -18.92 23.06 -37.08
N VAL A 275 -17.99 23.85 -36.52
CA VAL A 275 -16.62 23.43 -36.19
C VAL A 275 -16.41 23.53 -34.69
N LEU A 276 -16.17 22.39 -34.04
CA LEU A 276 -15.84 22.30 -32.63
C LEU A 276 -14.33 22.46 -32.46
N ALA A 277 -13.91 23.65 -32.07
CA ALA A 277 -12.50 23.94 -31.78
C ALA A 277 -12.17 23.62 -30.33
N PHE A 278 -11.13 22.82 -30.12
CA PHE A 278 -10.57 22.56 -28.80
C PHE A 278 -9.79 23.78 -28.31
N GLU A 279 -9.87 24.04 -27.02
CA GLU A 279 -9.24 25.16 -26.34
C GLU A 279 -8.00 24.69 -25.56
N SER A 280 -7.08 25.63 -25.29
CA SER A 280 -5.87 25.37 -24.53
C SER A 280 -6.19 25.26 -23.04
N VAL A 281 -5.84 24.15 -22.41
CA VAL A 281 -6.02 23.90 -20.97
C VAL A 281 -4.68 23.44 -20.39
N PRO A 282 -4.24 23.98 -19.24
CA PRO A 282 -2.99 23.55 -18.60
C PRO A 282 -3.09 22.09 -18.17
N CYS A 283 -1.95 21.37 -18.18
CA CYS A 283 -1.89 19.99 -17.70
C CYS A 283 -2.45 19.86 -16.29
N ILE A 284 -3.25 18.80 -16.07
CA ILE A 284 -3.79 18.49 -14.75
C ILE A 284 -2.67 18.06 -13.79
N ALA A 285 -2.94 18.16 -12.49
CA ALA A 285 -2.00 17.73 -11.46
C ALA A 285 -1.53 16.28 -11.67
N GLY A 286 -0.26 16.01 -11.37
CA GLY A 286 0.39 14.72 -11.62
C GLY A 286 0.73 14.43 -13.09
N THR A 287 0.48 15.37 -14.01
CA THR A 287 0.82 15.24 -15.45
C THR A 287 1.62 16.42 -15.96
N TYR A 288 2.42 16.24 -17.00
CA TYR A 288 3.25 17.26 -17.64
C TYR A 288 3.22 17.09 -19.16
N LYS A 289 3.71 18.07 -19.89
CA LYS A 289 3.88 17.95 -21.34
C LYS A 289 5.07 18.75 -21.82
N ASN A 290 6.12 18.07 -22.28
CA ASN A 290 7.36 18.71 -22.72
C ASN A 290 7.37 19.11 -24.21
N THR A 291 6.43 18.60 -25.01
CA THR A 291 6.35 18.86 -26.45
C THR A 291 5.26 19.85 -26.80
N SER A 292 5.46 20.57 -27.90
CA SER A 292 4.43 21.40 -28.54
C SER A 292 3.71 20.61 -29.65
N ASP A 293 2.67 19.88 -29.26
CA ASP A 293 1.82 19.08 -30.15
C ASP A 293 0.35 19.14 -29.69
N PHE A 294 -0.56 18.45 -30.37
CA PHE A 294 -1.98 18.39 -29.99
C PHE A 294 -2.32 17.28 -28.97
N GLY A 295 -1.35 16.44 -28.58
CA GLY A 295 -1.57 15.27 -27.75
C GLY A 295 -1.92 15.60 -26.28
N PRO A 296 -2.25 14.57 -25.48
CA PRO A 296 -2.51 14.72 -24.06
C PRO A 296 -1.22 15.00 -23.26
N CYS A 297 -1.37 15.42 -22.01
CA CYS A 297 -0.28 15.47 -21.03
C CYS A 297 0.08 14.07 -20.53
N THR A 298 1.37 13.81 -20.34
CA THR A 298 1.94 12.58 -19.81
C THR A 298 2.01 12.58 -18.28
N VAL A 299 1.88 11.43 -17.63
CA VAL A 299 1.99 11.22 -16.19
C VAL A 299 3.42 11.46 -15.74
N CYS A 300 3.57 12.19 -14.63
CA CYS A 300 4.87 12.36 -13.99
C CYS A 300 5.46 11.00 -13.57
N PRO A 301 6.74 10.72 -13.90
CA PRO A 301 7.40 9.50 -13.46
C PRO A 301 7.50 9.45 -11.92
N PRO A 302 7.73 8.25 -11.33
CA PRO A 302 7.98 8.12 -9.89
C PRO A 302 9.08 9.06 -9.41
N GLN A 303 9.00 9.50 -8.14
CA GLN A 303 9.94 10.47 -7.55
C GLN A 303 9.87 11.89 -8.15
N THR A 304 8.87 12.17 -8.98
CA THR A 304 8.58 13.52 -9.50
C THR A 304 7.11 13.89 -9.31
N LYS A 305 6.83 15.18 -9.21
CA LYS A 305 5.49 15.73 -8.92
C LYS A 305 5.10 16.88 -9.83
N ASN A 306 3.79 17.09 -9.93
CA ASN A 306 3.20 18.33 -10.43
C ASN A 306 1.95 18.67 -9.61
N VAL A 307 1.96 19.83 -8.94
CA VAL A 307 0.83 20.34 -8.14
C VAL A 307 -0.38 20.70 -9.02
N GLY A 308 -0.16 20.92 -10.32
CA GLY A 308 -1.18 21.36 -11.28
C GLY A 308 -1.50 22.85 -11.16
N ASN A 309 -2.61 23.29 -11.77
CA ASN A 309 -3.07 24.69 -11.81
C ASN A 309 -2.13 25.68 -12.56
N GLN A 310 -0.93 25.24 -12.95
CA GLN A 310 0.00 25.96 -13.83
C GLN A 310 0.45 25.04 -14.99
N PRO A 311 0.84 25.61 -16.14
CA PRO A 311 1.38 24.81 -17.23
C PRO A 311 2.71 24.16 -16.81
N CYS A 312 2.79 22.85 -16.94
CA CYS A 312 3.94 22.06 -16.50
C CYS A 312 4.62 21.38 -17.69
N SER A 313 5.78 21.90 -18.09
CA SER A 313 6.60 21.30 -19.16
C SER A 313 7.52 20.18 -18.67
N GLN A 314 7.84 20.15 -17.39
CA GLN A 314 8.67 19.15 -16.74
C GLN A 314 8.24 18.97 -15.28
N CYS A 315 8.20 17.73 -14.80
CA CYS A 315 7.88 17.44 -13.40
C CYS A 315 9.03 17.83 -12.46
N GLU A 316 8.68 18.32 -11.28
CA GLU A 316 9.63 18.68 -10.24
C GLU A 316 10.04 17.44 -9.45
N SER A 317 11.30 17.36 -9.00
CA SER A 317 11.74 16.25 -8.15
C SER A 317 11.11 16.31 -6.75
N CYS A 318 10.68 15.16 -6.24
CA CYS A 318 10.22 15.00 -4.87
C CYS A 318 11.40 14.93 -3.88
N ALA A 319 11.12 15.17 -2.60
CA ALA A 319 12.11 14.95 -1.54
C ALA A 319 12.46 13.44 -1.42
N PRO A 320 13.73 13.07 -1.20
CA PRO A 320 14.17 11.67 -1.24
C PRO A 320 13.58 10.76 -0.14
N THR A 321 13.04 11.36 0.92
CA THR A 321 12.38 10.64 2.02
C THR A 321 10.86 10.71 1.97
N SER A 322 10.30 11.32 0.92
CA SER A 322 8.86 11.47 0.75
C SER A 322 8.25 10.35 -0.09
N PHE A 323 6.99 10.05 0.17
CA PHE A 323 6.17 9.21 -0.67
C PHE A 323 5.72 9.98 -1.90
N CYS A 324 6.27 9.59 -3.05
CA CYS A 324 6.07 10.24 -4.34
C CYS A 324 5.93 9.18 -5.45
N PRO A 325 4.74 8.57 -5.58
CA PRO A 325 4.46 7.59 -6.62
C PRO A 325 4.37 8.26 -8.00
N SER A 326 4.21 7.46 -9.06
CA SER A 326 3.87 7.99 -10.40
C SER A 326 2.63 8.89 -10.31
N ALA A 327 2.58 9.99 -11.07
CA ALA A 327 1.49 10.98 -11.04
C ALA A 327 1.32 11.71 -9.69
N ALA A 328 2.37 11.81 -8.87
CA ALA A 328 2.30 12.52 -7.61
C ALA A 328 1.94 14.01 -7.79
N VAL A 329 1.11 14.50 -6.87
CA VAL A 329 0.70 15.92 -6.83
C VAL A 329 1.60 16.72 -5.89
N GLY A 330 2.09 16.09 -4.82
CA GLY A 330 2.94 16.71 -3.82
C GLY A 330 3.71 15.68 -3.00
N ASP A 331 4.61 16.17 -2.15
CA ASP A 331 5.41 15.33 -1.24
C ASP A 331 4.56 14.94 -0.03
N VAL A 332 4.38 13.64 0.19
CA VAL A 332 3.66 13.12 1.35
C VAL A 332 4.64 12.40 2.26
N SER A 333 4.69 12.73 3.56
CA SER A 333 5.48 11.95 4.52
C SER A 333 4.63 10.80 5.08
N LEU A 334 5.04 9.55 4.84
CA LEU A 334 4.34 8.37 5.40
C LEU A 334 4.41 8.34 6.94
N HIS A 335 5.38 9.03 7.54
CA HIS A 335 5.46 9.18 9.00
C HIS A 335 4.28 9.97 9.59
N THR A 336 3.67 10.87 8.81
CA THR A 336 2.46 11.60 9.20
C THR A 336 1.23 10.69 9.19
N TYR A 337 1.28 9.60 8.43
CA TYR A 337 0.18 8.67 8.20
C TYR A 337 0.53 7.25 8.67
N PRO A 338 0.89 7.05 9.96
CA PRO A 338 1.29 5.75 10.46
C PRO A 338 0.11 4.78 10.49
N SER A 339 0.43 3.50 10.28
CA SER A 339 -0.48 2.40 10.57
C SER A 339 -0.37 2.01 12.03
N TYR A 340 -1.49 1.93 12.73
CA TYR A 340 -1.56 1.45 14.11
C TYR A 340 -2.89 0.76 14.35
N ILE A 341 -2.89 -0.23 15.23
CA ILE A 341 -4.08 -0.92 15.69
C ILE A 341 -3.96 -0.98 17.22
N GLN A 342 -4.93 -0.45 17.95
CA GLN A 342 -5.00 -0.61 19.40
C GLN A 342 -5.41 -2.05 19.79
N ALA A 343 -4.62 -3.04 19.40
CA ALA A 343 -4.80 -4.42 19.85
C ALA A 343 -3.88 -4.67 21.07
N PHE A 344 -4.48 -4.85 22.25
CA PHE A 344 -3.77 -5.36 23.43
C PHE A 344 -3.71 -6.88 23.31
N SER A 345 -2.52 -7.46 23.17
CA SER A 345 -2.32 -8.90 23.31
C SER A 345 -2.44 -9.27 24.78
N TYR A 346 -3.42 -10.11 25.12
CA TYR A 346 -3.45 -10.69 26.46
C TYR A 346 -2.23 -11.59 26.65
N PRO A 347 -1.60 -11.57 27.84
CA PRO A 347 -0.48 -12.46 28.11
C PRO A 347 -0.90 -13.92 27.99
N ASN A 348 0.03 -14.78 27.58
CA ASN A 348 -0.16 -16.21 27.71
C ASN A 348 -0.31 -16.57 29.19
N LYS A 349 -0.99 -17.70 29.45
CA LYS A 349 -1.12 -18.26 30.79
C LYS A 349 0.26 -18.35 31.46
N PRO A 350 0.42 -17.86 32.71
CA PRO A 350 1.71 -17.89 33.39
C PRO A 350 2.18 -19.33 33.60
N TYR A 351 3.49 -19.55 33.54
CA TYR A 351 4.12 -20.86 33.73
C TYR A 351 3.90 -21.43 35.14
N MET A 352 3.80 -20.55 36.15
CA MET A 352 3.43 -20.88 37.53
C MET A 352 2.06 -20.27 37.86
N ASN A 353 1.11 -21.13 38.24
CA ASN A 353 -0.26 -20.76 38.57
C ASN A 353 -0.63 -21.05 40.04
N ASN A 354 0.34 -21.43 40.87
CA ASN A 354 0.15 -21.70 42.29
C ASN A 354 0.85 -20.62 43.12
N TYR A 355 0.12 -20.00 44.05
CA TYR A 355 0.64 -18.94 44.89
C TYR A 355 1.80 -19.40 45.79
N ASP A 356 1.71 -20.61 46.34
CA ASP A 356 2.75 -21.13 47.24
C ASP A 356 4.08 -21.30 46.49
N ASP A 357 4.03 -21.78 45.25
CA ASP A 357 5.22 -21.92 44.40
C ASP A 357 5.79 -20.56 44.00
N LEU A 358 4.94 -19.58 43.68
CA LEU A 358 5.36 -18.21 43.39
C LEU A 358 6.03 -17.54 44.60
N LEU A 359 5.50 -17.80 45.79
CA LEU A 359 6.01 -17.25 47.05
C LEU A 359 7.35 -17.89 47.42
N VAL A 360 7.49 -19.21 47.29
CA VAL A 360 8.76 -19.94 47.44
C VAL A 360 9.77 -19.42 46.42
N HIS A 361 9.38 -19.36 45.14
CA HIS A 361 10.26 -18.87 44.08
C HIS A 361 10.75 -17.45 44.39
N ASN A 362 9.88 -16.51 44.75
CA ASN A 362 10.30 -15.14 45.05
C ASN A 362 11.21 -15.04 46.29
N ILE A 363 11.08 -15.92 47.28
CA ILE A 363 11.95 -15.95 48.46
C ILE A 363 13.36 -16.46 48.12
N PHE A 364 13.46 -17.49 47.27
CA PHE A 364 14.72 -18.16 46.97
C PHE A 364 15.44 -17.64 45.72
N THR A 365 14.77 -16.88 44.86
CA THR A 365 15.38 -16.33 43.64
C THR A 365 16.32 -15.16 43.98
N ILE A 366 17.56 -15.26 43.50
CA ILE A 366 18.54 -14.16 43.52
C ILE A 366 18.80 -13.76 42.07
N GLY A 367 18.31 -12.60 41.66
CA GLY A 367 18.62 -12.05 40.34
C GLY A 367 20.01 -11.40 40.29
N TYR A 368 20.58 -11.30 39.09
CA TYR A 368 21.90 -10.70 38.86
C TYR A 368 21.91 -9.16 38.96
N SER A 369 20.75 -8.51 38.91
CA SER A 369 20.67 -7.05 38.99
C SER A 369 20.82 -6.54 40.43
N ARG A 370 21.38 -5.34 40.61
CA ARG A 370 21.52 -4.70 41.93
C ARG A 370 20.16 -4.54 42.65
N ARG A 371 19.11 -4.20 41.89
CA ARG A 371 17.69 -4.20 42.32
C ARG A 371 17.35 -5.54 42.99
N CYS A 372 17.63 -6.63 42.29
CA CYS A 372 17.23 -7.96 42.68
C CYS A 372 17.90 -8.48 43.93
N ILE A 373 19.20 -8.21 44.07
CA ILE A 373 19.96 -8.62 45.26
C ILE A 373 19.40 -7.93 46.51
N ILE A 374 19.09 -6.63 46.41
CA ILE A 374 18.55 -5.85 47.52
C ILE A 374 17.11 -6.27 47.88
N MET A 375 16.32 -6.72 46.91
CA MET A 375 14.94 -7.16 47.14
C MET A 375 14.81 -8.63 47.58
N SER A 376 15.88 -9.42 47.47
CA SER A 376 15.85 -10.85 47.79
C SER A 376 15.77 -11.11 49.30
N ALA A 377 14.75 -11.86 49.73
CA ALA A 377 14.60 -12.28 51.12
C ALA A 377 15.76 -13.20 51.57
N LEU A 378 16.29 -14.04 50.67
CA LEU A 378 17.45 -14.88 50.96
C LEU A 378 18.72 -14.07 51.27
N PHE A 379 18.92 -12.95 50.58
CA PHE A 379 20.08 -12.09 50.83
C PHE A 379 20.03 -11.47 52.24
N TRP A 380 18.89 -10.92 52.65
CA TRP A 380 18.76 -10.34 53.99
C TRP A 380 18.79 -11.38 55.11
N THR A 381 18.24 -12.58 54.86
CA THR A 381 18.28 -13.67 55.83
C THR A 381 19.69 -14.23 55.99
N THR A 382 20.48 -14.36 54.92
CA THR A 382 21.90 -14.76 55.04
C THR A 382 22.72 -13.71 55.81
N ILE A 383 22.47 -12.42 55.62
CA ILE A 383 23.07 -11.36 56.45
C ILE A 383 22.65 -11.51 57.92
N ALA A 384 21.35 -11.73 58.19
CA ALA A 384 20.87 -11.90 59.56
C ALA A 384 21.43 -13.15 60.25
N VAL A 385 21.56 -14.26 59.52
CA VAL A 385 22.15 -15.51 60.03
C VAL A 385 23.65 -15.33 60.27
N THR A 386 24.41 -14.72 59.36
CA THR A 386 25.84 -14.45 59.56
C THR A 386 26.07 -13.52 60.75
N LEU A 387 25.28 -12.46 60.88
CA LEU A 387 25.32 -11.57 62.05
C LEU A 387 24.96 -12.31 63.34
N SER A 388 24.00 -13.23 63.29
CA SER A 388 23.64 -14.10 64.42
C SER A 388 24.78 -15.04 64.82
N ILE A 389 25.50 -15.61 63.84
CA ILE A 389 26.69 -16.44 64.08
C ILE A 389 27.83 -15.61 64.68
N VAL A 390 28.06 -14.39 64.19
CA VAL A 390 29.07 -13.46 64.74
C VAL A 390 28.74 -13.09 66.19
N ILE A 391 27.48 -12.75 66.49
CA ILE A 391 27.04 -12.50 67.88
C ILE A 391 27.22 -13.76 68.73
N TRP A 392 26.89 -14.94 68.20
CA TRP A 392 27.08 -16.20 68.92
C TRP A 392 28.56 -16.46 69.24
N LEU A 393 29.46 -16.29 68.26
CA LEU A 393 30.91 -16.39 68.44
C LEU A 393 31.44 -15.37 69.46
N PHE A 394 31.00 -14.11 69.37
CA PHE A 394 31.34 -13.09 70.34
C PHE A 394 30.89 -13.46 71.76
N MET A 395 29.70 -14.05 71.90
CA MET A 395 29.17 -14.53 73.18
C MET A 395 29.93 -15.75 73.73
N VAL A 396 30.54 -16.56 72.85
CA VAL A 396 31.45 -17.66 73.22
C VAL A 396 32.82 -17.10 73.64
N LEU A 397 33.39 -16.14 72.91
CA LEU A 397 34.65 -15.48 73.27
C LEU A 397 34.54 -14.75 74.62
N LEU A 398 33.45 -14.01 74.84
CA LEU A 398 33.15 -13.38 76.12
C LEU A 398 32.94 -14.39 77.27
N LYS A 399 32.60 -15.65 76.97
CA LYS A 399 32.53 -16.73 77.98
C LYS A 399 33.93 -17.20 78.39
N MET A 400 34.91 -17.14 77.50
CA MET A 400 36.28 -17.61 77.73
C MET A 400 37.18 -16.57 78.37
N SER A 401 36.83 -15.28 78.30
CA SER A 401 37.56 -14.20 78.98
C SER A 401 37.30 -14.20 80.50
N SER A 402 38.35 -14.02 81.31
CA SER A 402 38.28 -13.92 82.78
C SER A 402 37.86 -12.54 83.31
N SER A 403 37.59 -11.55 82.44
CA SER A 403 37.26 -10.18 82.83
C SER A 403 35.82 -10.00 83.37
N SER A 404 35.67 -9.37 84.53
CA SER A 404 34.36 -9.12 85.16
C SER A 404 33.46 -8.18 84.34
N ARG A 405 34.04 -7.22 83.60
CA ARG A 405 33.29 -6.33 82.69
C ARG A 405 32.71 -7.11 81.51
N ALA A 406 33.49 -8.03 80.93
CA ALA A 406 33.06 -8.89 79.82
C ALA A 406 31.87 -9.79 80.23
N GLN A 407 31.92 -10.34 81.45
CA GLN A 407 30.83 -11.15 82.02
C GLN A 407 29.52 -10.34 82.19
N ASN A 408 29.63 -9.08 82.60
CA ASN A 408 28.48 -8.17 82.74
C ASN A 408 27.81 -7.83 81.40
N HIS A 409 28.59 -7.52 80.36
CA HIS A 409 28.05 -7.28 79.01
C HIS A 409 27.34 -8.52 78.45
N ARG A 410 27.94 -9.70 78.64
CA ARG A 410 27.33 -10.99 78.25
C ARG A 410 26.00 -11.25 78.97
N ASN A 411 25.89 -10.95 80.26
CA ASN A 411 24.66 -11.15 81.01
C ASN A 411 23.54 -10.18 80.60
N LYS A 412 23.87 -8.93 80.25
CA LYS A 412 22.90 -7.97 79.67
C LYS A 412 22.40 -8.46 78.30
N ALA A 413 23.30 -8.87 77.41
CA ALA A 413 22.94 -9.40 76.09
C ALA A 413 22.08 -10.68 76.18
N LYS A 414 22.40 -11.60 77.11
CA LYS A 414 21.56 -12.78 77.37
C LYS A 414 20.15 -12.43 77.81
N ARG A 415 19.98 -11.43 78.69
CA ARG A 415 18.65 -11.01 79.16
C ARG A 415 17.81 -10.45 78.01
N LEU A 416 18.41 -9.65 77.13
CA LEU A 416 17.73 -9.10 75.95
C LEU A 416 17.33 -10.20 74.97
N LEU A 417 18.27 -11.08 74.60
CA LEU A 417 18.01 -12.15 73.63
C LEU A 417 17.07 -13.23 74.16
N LYS A 418 17.05 -13.49 75.47
CA LYS A 418 16.02 -14.37 76.07
C LYS A 418 14.63 -13.77 75.98
N LYS A 419 14.48 -12.44 76.12
CA LYS A 419 13.18 -11.78 75.97
C LYS A 419 12.67 -11.79 74.53
N ALA A 420 13.57 -11.87 73.55
CA ALA A 420 13.25 -11.89 72.13
C ALA A 420 13.05 -13.31 71.56
N ASP A 421 13.14 -14.36 72.38
CA ASP A 421 13.05 -15.76 71.93
C ASP A 421 11.60 -16.21 71.78
N ILE A 422 11.09 -16.18 70.55
CA ILE A 422 9.74 -16.65 70.20
C ILE A 422 9.71 -18.18 70.05
N VAL A 423 10.82 -18.80 69.63
CA VAL A 423 10.87 -20.23 69.29
C VAL A 423 10.84 -21.12 70.54
N ASN A 424 11.50 -20.70 71.62
CA ASN A 424 11.70 -21.54 72.80
C ASN A 424 11.21 -20.84 74.09
N GLN A 425 10.27 -19.90 73.94
CA GLN A 425 9.57 -19.18 75.02
C GLN A 425 10.51 -18.56 76.08
N GLY A 426 11.71 -18.12 75.69
CA GLY A 426 12.66 -17.43 76.56
C GLY A 426 13.58 -18.32 77.39
N GLU A 427 13.56 -19.64 77.22
CA GLU A 427 14.45 -20.54 77.96
C GLU A 427 15.92 -20.30 77.58
N ARG A 428 16.23 -19.98 76.31
CA ARG A 428 17.60 -19.86 75.78
C ARG A 428 17.80 -18.60 74.95
N TRP A 429 18.89 -17.88 75.23
CA TRP A 429 19.26 -16.67 74.47
C TRP A 429 19.60 -16.93 72.99
N VAL A 430 19.83 -18.18 72.59
CA VAL A 430 20.13 -18.55 71.21
C VAL A 430 18.86 -18.51 70.33
N GLY A 431 17.69 -18.83 70.88
CA GLY A 431 16.43 -18.78 70.12
C GLY A 431 16.01 -17.35 69.75
N GLY A 432 16.39 -16.36 70.56
CA GLY A 432 16.21 -14.95 70.25
C GLY A 432 17.01 -14.45 69.04
N LEU A 433 18.12 -15.12 68.68
CA LEU A 433 18.87 -14.79 67.46
C LEU A 433 18.15 -15.29 66.20
N PHE A 434 17.60 -16.51 66.24
CA PHE A 434 16.80 -17.07 65.15
C PHE A 434 15.49 -16.30 64.93
N THR A 435 14.92 -15.75 66.00
CA THR A 435 13.71 -14.93 65.93
C THR A 435 13.89 -13.71 65.02
N LEU A 436 15.09 -13.11 64.98
CA LEU A 436 15.38 -11.97 64.11
C LEU A 436 15.35 -12.36 62.61
N ALA A 437 15.86 -13.55 62.27
CA ALA A 437 15.78 -14.09 60.91
C ALA A 437 14.33 -14.41 60.51
N ILE A 438 13.54 -14.97 61.43
CA ILE A 438 12.11 -15.28 61.20
C ILE A 438 11.32 -13.99 60.93
N LEU A 439 11.51 -12.94 61.75
CA LEU A 439 10.82 -11.65 61.57
C LEU A 439 11.16 -10.97 60.24
N LEU A 440 12.41 -11.10 59.78
CA LEU A 440 12.80 -10.60 58.46
C LEU A 440 12.06 -11.35 57.34
N ILE A 441 12.02 -12.68 57.39
CA ILE A 441 11.28 -13.47 56.40
C ILE A 441 9.82 -13.05 56.38
N PHE A 442 9.17 -12.95 57.55
CA PHE A 442 7.77 -12.54 57.65
C PHE A 442 7.54 -11.17 57.02
N GLY A 443 8.40 -10.19 57.30
CA GLY A 443 8.32 -8.86 56.70
C GLY A 443 8.35 -8.89 55.17
N PHE A 444 9.22 -9.73 54.58
CA PHE A 444 9.27 -9.92 53.13
C PHE A 444 8.04 -10.67 52.59
N THR A 445 7.56 -11.70 53.28
CA THR A 445 6.37 -12.46 52.89
C THR A 445 5.12 -11.58 52.86
N PHE A 446 4.88 -10.78 53.92
CA PHE A 446 3.74 -9.86 53.96
C PHE A 446 3.85 -8.73 52.94
N ARG A 447 5.06 -8.20 52.72
CA ARG A 447 5.32 -7.20 51.67
C ARG A 447 4.99 -7.76 50.28
N PHE A 448 5.43 -8.97 49.99
CA PHE A 448 5.11 -9.65 48.73
C PHE A 448 3.60 -9.89 48.60
N ALA A 449 2.94 -10.44 49.62
CA ALA A 449 1.50 -10.70 49.61
C ALA A 449 0.67 -9.42 49.34
N SER A 450 0.94 -8.35 50.10
CA SER A 450 0.25 -7.05 49.91
C SER A 450 0.50 -6.47 48.52
N GLY A 451 1.71 -6.66 48.00
CA GLY A 451 2.08 -6.23 46.66
C GLY A 451 1.41 -7.02 45.55
N PHE A 452 1.36 -8.34 45.68
CA PHE A 452 0.79 -9.25 44.71
C PHE A 452 -0.72 -9.00 44.49
N LEU A 453 -1.45 -8.60 45.54
CA LEU A 453 -2.85 -8.17 45.40
C LEU A 453 -3.06 -6.94 44.53
N LYS A 454 -2.09 -6.01 44.51
CA LYS A 454 -2.19 -4.77 43.72
C LYS A 454 -1.92 -5.01 42.22
N LEU A 455 -1.41 -6.18 41.85
CA LEU A 455 -1.12 -6.60 40.48
C LEU A 455 -2.36 -7.22 39.77
N TYR A 456 -3.57 -6.82 40.16
CA TYR A 456 -4.83 -7.25 39.57
C TYR A 456 -5.91 -6.15 39.66
N PRO A 457 -6.78 -5.98 38.66
CA PRO A 457 -6.77 -6.60 37.33
C PRO A 457 -5.78 -5.90 36.37
N ILE A 458 -5.46 -6.52 35.23
CA ILE A 458 -4.30 -6.12 34.42
C ILE A 458 -4.52 -4.78 33.72
N GLU A 459 -5.79 -4.46 33.48
CA GLU A 459 -6.28 -3.26 32.79
C GLU A 459 -6.11 -1.99 33.63
N THR A 460 -5.93 -2.12 34.94
CA THR A 460 -5.80 -0.99 35.89
C THR A 460 -4.55 -1.07 36.74
N SER A 461 -3.89 -2.23 36.82
CA SER A 461 -2.68 -2.40 37.64
C SER A 461 -1.42 -1.97 36.89
N ASP A 462 -0.68 -1.03 37.46
CA ASP A 462 0.66 -0.68 37.00
C ASP A 462 1.65 -1.83 37.27
N ILE A 463 2.74 -1.88 36.49
CA ILE A 463 3.83 -2.85 36.69
C ILE A 463 4.50 -2.54 38.04
N SER A 464 4.22 -3.36 39.05
CA SER A 464 4.78 -3.16 40.38
C SER A 464 6.15 -3.83 40.51
N GLN A 465 7.16 -3.10 40.99
CA GLN A 465 8.53 -3.62 41.20
C GLN A 465 8.65 -4.34 42.56
N ILE A 466 7.84 -5.40 42.75
CA ILE A 466 7.69 -6.13 44.02
C ILE A 466 8.48 -7.45 44.02
N SER A 467 8.72 -8.01 42.83
CA SER A 467 9.56 -9.17 42.58
C SER A 467 10.72 -8.81 41.66
N CYS A 468 11.67 -9.72 41.52
CA CYS A 468 12.73 -9.64 40.51
C CYS A 468 12.21 -9.84 39.08
N ASP A 469 11.14 -10.62 38.96
CA ASP A 469 10.46 -10.88 37.71
C ASP A 469 9.32 -9.87 37.53
N ASP A 470 9.45 -9.01 36.54
CA ASP A 470 8.45 -7.99 36.17
C ASP A 470 7.22 -8.57 35.45
N THR A 471 7.26 -9.86 35.10
CA THR A 471 6.15 -10.57 34.45
C THR A 471 5.19 -11.23 35.44
N MET A 472 5.57 -11.35 36.72
CA MET A 472 4.69 -11.87 37.76
C MET A 472 3.46 -10.99 37.92
N ARG A 473 2.27 -11.60 37.80
CA ARG A 473 0.99 -10.94 38.03
C ARG A 473 0.05 -11.89 38.74
N ASN A 474 -0.86 -11.35 39.55
CA ASN A 474 -1.94 -12.15 40.17
C ASN A 474 -3.07 -12.39 39.17
N ALA A 475 -2.78 -12.87 37.96
CA ALA A 475 -3.75 -13.04 36.89
C ALA A 475 -3.48 -14.31 36.08
N LEU A 476 -4.51 -15.13 35.93
CA LEU A 476 -4.61 -16.27 35.03
C LEU A 476 -5.44 -15.87 33.83
N PHE A 477 -4.91 -16.12 32.64
CA PHE A 477 -5.60 -15.88 31.39
C PHE A 477 -5.97 -17.21 30.74
N ASP A 478 -7.20 -17.28 30.28
CA ASP A 478 -7.66 -18.32 29.36
C ASP A 478 -8.41 -17.67 28.20
N SER A 479 -8.00 -18.00 26.98
CA SER A 479 -8.46 -17.39 25.74
C SER A 479 -9.12 -18.46 24.87
N LEU A 480 -10.41 -18.30 24.63
CA LEU A 480 -11.22 -19.27 23.89
C LEU A 480 -11.97 -18.58 22.77
N LEU A 481 -12.03 -19.23 21.61
CA LEU A 481 -12.90 -18.83 20.51
C LEU A 481 -14.29 -19.42 20.77
N GLN A 482 -15.31 -18.59 20.82
CA GLN A 482 -16.67 -19.00 21.18
C GLN A 482 -17.71 -18.51 20.18
N MET A 483 -18.80 -19.26 20.08
CA MET A 483 -20.01 -18.81 19.40
C MET A 483 -20.89 -18.05 20.40
N PRO A 484 -21.56 -16.97 19.98
CA PRO A 484 -22.50 -16.23 20.84
C PRO A 484 -23.75 -17.09 21.07
N LEU A 485 -23.69 -17.95 22.09
CA LEU A 485 -24.81 -18.76 22.56
C LEU A 485 -25.48 -18.05 23.74
N PRO A 486 -26.83 -18.06 23.82
CA PRO A 486 -27.53 -17.42 24.92
C PRO A 486 -27.23 -18.09 26.26
N TYR A 487 -26.53 -17.36 27.13
CA TYR A 487 -26.43 -17.71 28.54
C TYR A 487 -27.73 -17.37 29.28
N PRO A 488 -28.21 -18.24 30.19
CA PRO A 488 -29.47 -18.05 30.92
C PRO A 488 -29.49 -16.78 31.79
N ASP A 489 -28.33 -16.25 32.20
CA ASP A 489 -28.24 -15.14 33.15
C ASP A 489 -28.25 -13.74 32.49
N GLY A 490 -28.24 -13.65 31.15
CA GLY A 490 -28.34 -12.36 30.43
C GLY A 490 -27.13 -11.41 30.55
N SER A 491 -26.20 -11.64 31.48
CA SER A 491 -25.12 -10.71 31.84
C SER A 491 -24.09 -10.48 30.73
N GLN A 492 -23.74 -11.53 29.96
CA GLN A 492 -22.88 -11.40 28.77
C GLN A 492 -23.55 -10.60 27.65
N TRP A 493 -24.87 -10.67 27.49
CA TRP A 493 -25.57 -10.01 26.39
C TRP A 493 -25.47 -8.50 26.44
N ARG A 494 -25.36 -7.90 27.63
CA ARG A 494 -25.21 -6.45 27.76
C ARG A 494 -23.95 -5.91 27.07
N ILE A 495 -22.83 -6.63 27.13
CA ILE A 495 -21.60 -6.18 26.45
C ILE A 495 -21.68 -6.38 24.94
N PHE A 496 -22.41 -7.41 24.46
CA PHE A 496 -22.73 -7.58 23.05
C PHE A 496 -23.62 -6.44 22.54
N ASP A 497 -24.69 -6.10 23.27
CA ASP A 497 -25.55 -4.96 22.92
C ASP A 497 -24.77 -3.64 22.89
N MET A 498 -23.81 -3.45 23.81
CA MET A 498 -22.94 -2.28 23.80
C MET A 498 -22.02 -2.24 22.58
N LEU A 499 -21.45 -3.39 22.18
CA LEU A 499 -20.62 -3.51 20.97
C LEU A 499 -21.44 -3.26 19.70
N ASP A 500 -22.64 -3.84 19.62
CA ASP A 500 -23.55 -3.75 18.47
C ASP A 500 -24.14 -2.35 18.30
N ASN A 501 -24.35 -1.62 19.40
CA ASN A 501 -24.80 -0.23 19.36
C ASN A 501 -23.65 0.79 19.17
N GLN A 502 -22.39 0.35 19.12
CA GLN A 502 -21.27 1.27 18.94
C GLN A 502 -21.29 1.87 17.53
N SER A 503 -21.47 3.19 17.41
CA SER A 503 -21.38 3.87 16.12
C SER A 503 -19.92 3.98 15.66
N PHE A 504 -19.69 3.73 14.36
CA PHE A 504 -18.38 3.89 13.75
C PHE A 504 -18.34 5.08 12.80
N ILE A 505 -17.22 5.80 12.85
CA ILE A 505 -16.82 6.79 11.86
C ILE A 505 -15.67 6.20 11.08
N MET A 506 -15.82 6.14 9.76
CA MET A 506 -14.74 5.77 8.86
C MET A 506 -14.16 7.06 8.25
N THR A 507 -12.84 7.17 8.29
CA THR A 507 -12.09 8.25 7.63
C THR A 507 -11.14 7.63 6.62
N LEU A 508 -11.18 8.15 5.39
CA LEU A 508 -10.28 7.78 4.31
C LEU A 508 -9.39 8.97 3.96
N ASP A 509 -8.09 8.84 4.17
CA ASP A 509 -7.10 9.79 3.67
C ASP A 509 -6.61 9.31 2.30
N LEU A 510 -6.99 9.99 1.23
CA LEU A 510 -6.47 9.77 -0.12
C LEU A 510 -5.14 10.52 -0.26
N LEU A 511 -4.04 9.78 -0.40
CA LEU A 511 -2.68 10.32 -0.41
C LEU A 511 -2.25 10.67 -1.84
N SER A 512 -1.56 11.81 -2.00
CA SER A 512 -1.06 12.32 -3.29
C SER A 512 -2.14 12.35 -4.37
N THR A 513 -3.23 13.08 -4.11
CA THR A 513 -4.35 13.25 -5.04
C THR A 513 -4.78 14.71 -5.15
N ALA A 514 -5.23 15.10 -6.34
CA ALA A 514 -5.86 16.39 -6.61
C ALA A 514 -7.39 16.30 -6.67
N ALA A 515 -7.98 15.15 -6.28
CA ALA A 515 -9.43 15.00 -6.26
C ALA A 515 -10.08 15.99 -5.29
N ASP A 516 -11.15 16.65 -5.74
CA ASP A 516 -11.94 17.53 -4.88
C ASP A 516 -13.09 16.79 -4.21
N CYS A 517 -13.61 17.36 -3.13
CA CYS A 517 -14.73 16.78 -2.38
C CYS A 517 -15.99 16.58 -3.23
N SER A 518 -16.22 17.44 -4.24
CA SER A 518 -17.34 17.33 -5.19
C SER A 518 -17.18 16.15 -6.15
N SER A 519 -15.96 15.68 -6.36
CA SER A 519 -15.63 14.55 -7.23
C SER A 519 -15.74 13.20 -6.52
N ILE A 520 -15.86 13.20 -5.20
CA ILE A 520 -15.89 11.99 -4.37
C ILE A 520 -17.33 11.71 -3.96
N THR A 521 -17.79 10.50 -4.25
CA THR A 521 -19.12 10.03 -3.82
C THR A 521 -18.97 8.71 -3.07
N VAL A 522 -19.68 8.59 -1.95
CA VAL A 522 -19.67 7.39 -1.11
C VAL A 522 -21.03 6.73 -1.20
N GLN A 523 -21.06 5.43 -1.48
CA GLN A 523 -22.27 4.66 -1.70
C GLN A 523 -22.21 3.35 -0.93
N GLN A 524 -23.34 2.92 -0.37
CA GLN A 524 -23.53 1.60 0.19
C GLN A 524 -24.18 0.70 -0.86
N ASN A 525 -23.51 -0.40 -1.21
CA ASN A 525 -24.05 -1.42 -2.10
C ASN A 525 -24.90 -2.40 -1.28
N ARG A 526 -26.19 -2.54 -1.63
CA ARG A 526 -27.15 -3.45 -0.97
C ARG A 526 -27.53 -4.60 -1.91
N HIS A 527 -27.76 -5.79 -1.37
CA HIS A 527 -28.25 -6.92 -2.16
C HIS A 527 -29.71 -6.69 -2.59
N GLY A 528 -29.98 -6.89 -3.89
CA GLY A 528 -31.33 -6.85 -4.48
C GLY A 528 -31.96 -5.46 -4.64
N VAL A 529 -31.28 -4.37 -4.24
CA VAL A 529 -31.82 -3.00 -4.25
C VAL A 529 -30.74 -2.02 -4.70
N ASN A 530 -31.16 -0.86 -5.26
CA ASN A 530 -30.29 0.24 -5.65
C ASN A 530 -29.30 0.66 -4.54
N TYR A 531 -28.17 1.24 -4.96
CA TYR A 531 -27.18 1.83 -4.06
C TYR A 531 -27.78 2.95 -3.21
N LEU A 532 -27.32 3.06 -1.97
CA LEU A 532 -27.69 4.16 -1.07
C LEU A 532 -26.51 5.12 -0.93
N ASN A 533 -26.70 6.38 -1.35
CA ASN A 533 -25.67 7.41 -1.18
C ASN A 533 -25.48 7.70 0.32
N MET A 534 -24.24 7.62 0.80
CA MET A 534 -23.90 7.99 2.18
C MET A 534 -23.41 9.44 2.21
N PRO A 535 -23.94 10.28 3.12
CA PRO A 535 -23.48 11.66 3.24
C PRO A 535 -22.07 11.70 3.82
N ILE A 536 -21.21 12.48 3.17
CA ILE A 536 -19.86 12.80 3.68
C ILE A 536 -20.05 13.80 4.83
N THR A 537 -19.54 13.45 6.03
CA THR A 537 -19.66 14.31 7.22
C THR A 537 -18.60 15.39 7.25
N SER A 538 -17.41 15.09 6.73
CA SER A 538 -16.30 16.03 6.64
C SER A 538 -15.43 15.68 5.43
N CYS A 539 -14.97 16.70 4.70
CA CYS A 539 -13.99 16.55 3.63
C CYS A 539 -13.00 17.72 3.68
N VAL A 540 -11.74 17.42 3.93
CA VAL A 540 -10.71 18.43 4.26
C VAL A 540 -9.42 18.18 3.47
N LEU A 541 -8.80 19.26 2.99
CA LEU A 541 -7.41 19.22 2.50
C LEU A 541 -6.47 19.21 3.69
N GLN A 542 -5.60 18.22 3.79
CA GLN A 542 -4.59 18.17 4.84
C GLN A 542 -3.50 19.24 4.61
N PRO A 543 -2.70 19.59 5.63
CA PRO A 543 -1.66 20.62 5.54
C PRO A 543 -0.57 20.35 4.49
N ASP A 544 -0.44 19.10 4.03
CA ASP A 544 0.48 18.71 2.97
C ASP A 544 0.00 19.10 1.55
N ASN A 545 -1.17 19.73 1.44
CA ASN A 545 -1.82 20.16 0.18
C ASN A 545 -1.95 19.07 -0.89
N SER A 546 -1.80 17.81 -0.50
CA SER A 546 -1.75 16.66 -1.41
C SER A 546 -2.52 15.46 -0.88
N THR A 547 -2.97 15.51 0.37
CA THR A 547 -3.84 14.51 0.97
C THR A 547 -5.25 15.04 1.20
N ARG A 548 -6.24 14.26 0.79
CA ARG A 548 -7.67 14.55 0.97
C ARG A 548 -8.27 13.58 1.97
N SER A 549 -8.75 14.08 3.10
CA SER A 549 -9.42 13.26 4.12
C SER A 549 -10.92 13.36 4.00
N VAL A 550 -11.58 12.22 3.87
CA VAL A 550 -13.04 12.10 3.74
C VAL A 550 -13.55 11.24 4.89
N SER A 551 -14.45 11.79 5.71
CA SER A 551 -15.07 11.08 6.83
C SER A 551 -16.57 10.90 6.60
N PHE A 552 -17.10 9.77 7.04
CA PHE A 552 -18.54 9.47 7.03
C PHE A 552 -18.90 8.47 8.13
N LEU A 553 -20.18 8.50 8.52
CA LEU A 553 -20.74 7.59 9.52
C LEU A 553 -21.15 6.28 8.87
N LEU A 554 -20.90 5.19 9.59
CA LEU A 554 -21.29 3.85 9.17
C LEU A 554 -22.62 3.48 9.82
N PRO A 555 -23.64 3.07 9.04
CA PRO A 555 -24.95 2.71 9.57
C PRO A 555 -24.95 1.35 10.27
N THR A 556 -24.02 0.45 9.92
CA THR A 556 -23.91 -0.92 10.41
C THR A 556 -22.46 -1.38 10.42
N HIS A 557 -22.13 -2.39 11.24
CA HIS A 557 -20.81 -3.03 11.26
C HIS A 557 -20.58 -3.97 10.08
N GLN A 558 -21.65 -4.46 9.45
CA GLN A 558 -21.61 -5.23 8.21
C GLN A 558 -22.05 -4.34 7.05
N ILE A 559 -21.14 -4.02 6.15
CA ILE A 559 -21.41 -3.09 5.05
C ILE A 559 -20.48 -3.28 3.86
N ASN A 560 -21.03 -3.13 2.65
CA ASN A 560 -20.25 -3.03 1.42
C ASN A 560 -20.31 -1.60 0.90
N LEU A 561 -19.17 -0.94 0.89
CA LEU A 561 -19.02 0.46 0.51
C LEU A 561 -18.33 0.58 -0.84
N GLN A 562 -18.79 1.53 -1.62
CA GLN A 562 -18.18 1.91 -2.88
C GLN A 562 -17.92 3.42 -2.87
N ILE A 563 -16.66 3.79 -2.96
CA ILE A 563 -16.21 5.17 -3.03
C ILE A 563 -15.80 5.42 -4.48
N ASN A 564 -16.54 6.29 -5.17
CA ASN A 564 -16.29 6.62 -6.57
C ASN A 564 -15.68 8.02 -6.64
N ILE A 565 -14.44 8.07 -7.12
CA ILE A 565 -13.70 9.29 -7.42
C ILE A 565 -13.88 9.56 -8.91
N SER A 566 -14.70 10.55 -9.25
CA SER A 566 -15.09 10.88 -10.61
C SER A 566 -14.18 11.95 -11.18
N GLY A 567 -13.58 11.68 -12.35
CA GLY A 567 -12.63 12.57 -13.00
C GLY A 567 -11.27 11.91 -13.23
N PRO A 568 -10.38 12.59 -13.96
CA PRO A 568 -9.06 12.06 -14.31
C PRO A 568 -8.06 12.24 -13.14
N PHE A 569 -8.47 11.86 -11.93
CA PHE A 569 -7.66 12.02 -10.72
C PHE A 569 -6.86 10.76 -10.41
N PHE A 570 -5.59 10.94 -10.11
CA PHE A 570 -4.71 9.88 -9.62
C PHE A 570 -4.76 9.83 -8.09
N VAL A 571 -4.65 8.63 -7.53
CA VAL A 571 -4.56 8.41 -6.08
C VAL A 571 -3.31 7.61 -5.81
N GLY A 572 -2.32 8.22 -5.17
CA GLY A 572 -1.03 7.58 -4.89
C GLY A 572 -1.15 6.44 -3.89
N GLY A 573 -1.88 6.68 -2.80
CA GLY A 573 -2.14 5.71 -1.75
C GLY A 573 -3.37 6.08 -0.97
N MET A 574 -3.74 5.27 0.01
CA MET A 574 -4.85 5.57 0.90
C MET A 574 -4.57 5.13 2.33
N ARG A 575 -5.10 5.85 3.31
CA ARG A 575 -5.14 5.42 4.70
C ARG A 575 -6.58 5.34 5.16
N LEU A 576 -6.95 4.17 5.67
CA LEU A 576 -8.27 3.92 6.22
C LEU A 576 -8.17 3.94 7.73
N CYS A 577 -8.92 4.83 8.36
CA CYS A 577 -9.07 4.90 9.80
C CYS A 577 -10.50 4.55 10.20
N LEU A 578 -10.64 3.78 11.28
CA LEU A 578 -11.92 3.40 11.85
C LEU A 578 -11.95 3.81 13.33
N TYR A 579 -12.93 4.64 13.68
CA TYR A 579 -13.09 5.18 15.02
C TYR A 579 -14.46 4.82 15.59
N GLY A 580 -14.49 4.37 16.84
CA GLY A 580 -15.72 4.08 17.59
C GLY A 580 -15.58 4.53 19.04
N ILE A 581 -16.57 5.27 19.56
CA ILE A 581 -16.51 5.85 20.90
C ILE A 581 -16.72 4.76 21.96
N GLY A 582 -15.83 4.71 22.96
CA GLY A 582 -16.01 3.86 24.14
C GLY A 582 -16.84 4.53 25.23
N TYR A 583 -17.53 3.73 26.04
CA TYR A 583 -18.29 4.22 27.20
C TYR A 583 -18.43 3.11 28.25
N MET A 584 -18.76 3.49 29.49
CA MET A 584 -18.96 2.56 30.60
C MET A 584 -20.42 2.53 31.02
N ASN A 585 -20.93 1.35 31.35
CA ASN A 585 -22.30 1.14 31.80
C ASN A 585 -22.35 0.06 32.89
N GLY A 586 -22.23 0.48 34.16
CA GLY A 586 -22.15 -0.44 35.30
C GLY A 586 -20.87 -1.29 35.26
N VAL A 587 -21.03 -2.61 35.31
CA VAL A 587 -19.92 -3.59 35.26
C VAL A 587 -19.37 -3.84 33.85
N SER A 588 -20.01 -3.28 32.82
CA SER A 588 -19.64 -3.45 31.42
C SER A 588 -18.94 -2.20 30.90
N ARG A 589 -17.76 -2.36 30.31
CA ARG A 589 -16.94 -1.30 29.72
C ARG A 589 -16.73 -1.59 28.24
N LEU A 590 -17.19 -0.69 27.38
CA LEU A 590 -16.86 -0.70 25.96
C LEU A 590 -15.64 0.18 25.72
N ARG A 591 -14.61 -0.38 25.09
CA ARG A 591 -13.40 0.38 24.74
C ARG A 591 -13.58 1.15 23.45
N THR A 592 -12.87 2.27 23.35
CA THR A 592 -12.76 3.03 22.11
C THR A 592 -12.07 2.17 21.07
N LEU A 593 -12.65 2.11 19.87
CA LEU A 593 -11.98 1.57 18.68
C LEU A 593 -11.24 2.73 18.02
N ASP A 594 -9.92 2.62 17.90
CA ASP A 594 -9.11 3.59 17.16
C ASP A 594 -7.99 2.86 16.44
N MET A 595 -8.08 2.86 15.12
CA MET A 595 -7.15 2.18 14.24
C MET A 595 -7.01 2.94 12.93
N CYS A 596 -5.82 2.86 12.36
CA CYS A 596 -5.55 3.33 11.01
C CYS A 596 -4.64 2.33 10.28
N LYS A 597 -4.93 2.06 9.02
CA LYS A 597 -4.10 1.24 8.14
C LYS A 597 -3.84 1.97 6.83
N THR A 598 -2.57 2.08 6.47
CA THR A 598 -2.10 2.75 5.25
C THR A 598 -1.79 1.71 4.18
N PHE A 599 -2.30 1.93 2.97
CA PHE A 599 -2.16 1.09 1.78
C PHE A 599 -1.57 1.94 0.66
N TRP A 600 -0.44 1.53 0.10
CA TRP A 600 0.27 2.28 -0.92
C TRP A 600 1.16 1.37 -1.77
N THR A 601 1.62 1.90 -2.89
CA THR A 601 2.52 1.24 -3.85
C THR A 601 3.72 2.15 -4.13
N GLU A 602 4.93 1.60 -4.22
CA GLU A 602 6.17 2.41 -4.31
C GLU A 602 6.26 3.26 -5.58
N ASN A 603 5.98 2.67 -6.74
CA ASN A 603 6.24 3.32 -8.03
C ASN A 603 4.96 3.58 -8.84
N GLU A 604 3.80 3.37 -8.23
CA GLU A 604 2.51 3.36 -8.92
C GLU A 604 1.45 4.07 -8.09
N THR A 605 0.41 4.57 -8.76
CA THR A 605 -0.85 4.94 -8.12
C THR A 605 -1.75 3.72 -7.91
N LEU A 606 -2.71 3.82 -7.01
CA LEU A 606 -3.70 2.76 -6.75
C LEU A 606 -4.42 2.32 -8.03
N SER A 607 -4.84 1.05 -8.05
CA SER A 607 -5.65 0.49 -9.13
C SER A 607 -6.96 1.26 -9.35
N ARG A 608 -7.48 1.22 -10.58
CA ARG A 608 -8.80 1.81 -10.89
C ARG A 608 -9.91 1.16 -10.07
N PHE A 609 -9.78 -0.13 -9.77
CA PHE A 609 -10.72 -0.89 -8.96
C PHE A 609 -9.98 -1.53 -7.80
N THR A 610 -9.88 -0.80 -6.69
CA THR A 610 -9.22 -1.32 -5.48
C THR A 610 -10.26 -1.94 -4.56
N THR A 611 -10.05 -3.19 -4.15
CA THR A 611 -10.93 -3.88 -3.20
C THR A 611 -10.22 -4.06 -1.86
N LEU A 612 -10.84 -3.60 -0.79
CA LEU A 612 -10.41 -3.79 0.59
C LEU A 612 -11.42 -4.65 1.34
N HIS A 613 -10.93 -5.69 2.01
CA HIS A 613 -11.74 -6.53 2.88
C HIS A 613 -11.29 -6.36 4.32
N MET A 614 -12.19 -5.85 5.14
CA MET A 614 -12.03 -5.72 6.59
C MET A 614 -12.94 -6.74 7.29
N VAL A 615 -12.39 -7.39 8.30
CA VAL A 615 -13.10 -8.35 9.14
C VAL A 615 -13.03 -7.86 10.59
N LEU A 616 -14.19 -7.65 11.20
CA LEU A 616 -14.36 -7.24 12.58
C LEU A 616 -14.62 -8.47 13.46
N ILE A 617 -13.84 -8.60 14.53
CA ILE A 617 -14.00 -9.67 15.51
C ILE A 617 -14.31 -9.04 16.86
N LYS A 618 -15.38 -9.47 17.51
CA LYS A 618 -15.68 -9.07 18.89
C LYS A 618 -14.67 -9.74 19.83
N MET A 619 -14.03 -8.96 20.70
CA MET A 619 -13.22 -9.47 21.79
C MET A 619 -13.85 -9.05 23.11
N ILE A 620 -14.18 -10.03 23.95
CA ILE A 620 -14.78 -9.81 25.27
C ILE A 620 -13.81 -10.36 26.30
N ASN A 621 -13.45 -9.53 27.27
CA ASN A 621 -12.70 -9.95 28.44
C ASN A 621 -13.62 -9.99 29.66
N LEU A 622 -13.52 -11.08 30.41
CA LEU A 622 -14.28 -11.33 31.62
C LEU A 622 -13.31 -11.36 32.79
N THR A 623 -13.41 -10.36 33.66
CA THR A 623 -12.55 -10.21 34.83
C THR A 623 -13.32 -10.67 36.07
N LYS A 624 -12.87 -11.78 36.68
CA LYS A 624 -13.46 -12.29 37.92
C LYS A 624 -13.10 -11.41 39.14
N PRO A 625 -13.94 -11.33 40.17
CA PRO A 625 -13.64 -10.52 41.35
C PRO A 625 -12.47 -11.09 42.17
N LEU A 626 -11.76 -10.21 42.89
CA LEU A 626 -10.76 -10.57 43.91
C LEU A 626 -11.37 -11.16 45.18
N GLU A 627 -12.66 -10.91 45.40
CA GLU A 627 -13.44 -11.36 46.57
C GLU A 627 -14.47 -12.40 46.15
N VAL A 628 -14.73 -13.36 47.03
CA VAL A 628 -15.75 -14.39 46.78
C VAL A 628 -17.13 -13.73 46.80
N GLY A 629 -17.89 -13.87 45.71
CA GLY A 629 -19.23 -13.27 45.57
C GLY A 629 -19.23 -11.82 45.06
N GLY A 630 -18.07 -11.27 44.66
CA GLY A 630 -18.02 -9.96 44.00
C GLY A 630 -18.60 -9.98 42.57
N GLU A 631 -18.78 -8.80 41.99
CA GLU A 631 -19.28 -8.66 40.63
C GLU A 631 -18.22 -9.01 39.58
N ILE A 632 -18.66 -9.59 38.46
CA ILE A 632 -17.83 -9.89 37.29
C ILE A 632 -17.82 -8.66 36.39
N TYR A 633 -16.64 -8.19 36.01
CA TYR A 633 -16.49 -7.08 35.06
C TYR A 633 -16.33 -7.60 33.64
N TYR A 634 -16.97 -6.91 32.69
CA TYR A 634 -16.92 -7.22 31.27
C TYR A 634 -16.27 -6.07 30.51
N ASP A 635 -15.24 -6.35 29.71
CA ASP A 635 -14.58 -5.39 28.83
C ASP A 635 -14.73 -5.84 27.38
N GLY A 636 -15.41 -5.04 26.56
CA GLY A 636 -15.69 -5.35 25.16
C GLY A 636 -14.94 -4.42 24.22
N ARG A 637 -14.42 -4.98 23.13
CA ARG A 637 -13.75 -4.22 22.06
C ARG A 637 -13.83 -4.92 20.71
N TRP A 638 -13.64 -4.14 19.66
CA TRP A 638 -13.53 -4.65 18.29
C TRP A 638 -12.07 -4.86 17.90
N SER A 639 -11.79 -5.99 17.24
CA SER A 639 -10.50 -6.33 16.65
C SER A 639 -10.64 -6.40 15.13
N PRO A 640 -10.26 -5.34 14.41
CA PRO A 640 -10.30 -5.35 12.96
C PRO A 640 -9.08 -6.06 12.37
N THR A 641 -9.30 -6.83 11.33
CA THR A 641 -8.28 -7.50 10.52
C THR A 641 -8.51 -7.22 9.04
N PHE A 642 -7.45 -7.22 8.24
CA PHE A 642 -7.52 -6.97 6.80
C PHE A 642 -7.08 -8.23 6.05
N ALA A 643 -7.84 -8.63 5.03
CA ALA A 643 -7.41 -9.69 4.11
C ALA A 643 -6.45 -9.13 3.04
N GLU A 644 -5.88 -10.01 2.21
CA GLU A 644 -5.05 -9.59 1.08
C GLU A 644 -5.81 -8.66 0.13
N THR A 645 -5.14 -7.60 -0.32
CA THR A 645 -5.73 -6.53 -1.13
C THR A 645 -4.93 -6.37 -2.41
N SER A 646 -5.60 -6.41 -3.56
CA SER A 646 -4.97 -6.00 -4.82
C SER A 646 -4.95 -4.47 -4.88
N LEU A 647 -3.75 -3.88 -4.86
CA LEU A 647 -3.54 -2.43 -4.93
C LEU A 647 -3.04 -1.96 -6.31
N SER A 648 -2.62 -2.89 -7.18
CA SER A 648 -2.01 -2.58 -8.49
C SER A 648 -2.69 -3.34 -9.63
N ASP A 649 -2.79 -2.68 -10.79
CA ASP A 649 -3.34 -3.21 -12.04
C ASP A 649 -2.26 -3.78 -12.98
N LYS A 650 -1.04 -4.08 -12.48
CA LYS A 650 0.12 -4.51 -13.30
C LYS A 650 -0.20 -5.59 -14.36
N LEU A 651 -1.13 -6.50 -14.07
CA LEU A 651 -1.50 -7.60 -14.96
C LEU A 651 -2.42 -7.21 -16.13
N ILE A 652 -2.98 -6.00 -16.14
CA ILE A 652 -4.08 -5.64 -17.04
C ILE A 652 -3.68 -4.57 -18.08
N TYR A 653 -2.69 -3.71 -17.81
CA TYR A 653 -2.37 -2.58 -18.70
C TYR A 653 -0.89 -2.22 -18.74
N GLU A 654 -0.20 -2.49 -19.86
CA GLU A 654 1.17 -2.02 -20.11
C GLU A 654 1.35 -1.59 -21.57
N GLN A 655 1.78 -0.35 -21.81
CA GLN A 655 2.23 0.12 -23.11
C GLN A 655 3.50 0.97 -22.93
N ASP A 656 4.56 0.59 -23.64
CA ASP A 656 5.92 1.19 -23.61
C ASP A 656 6.56 1.33 -22.22
N GLY A 657 6.30 0.37 -21.33
CA GLY A 657 6.85 0.39 -19.97
C GLY A 657 6.15 1.38 -19.03
N TYR A 658 4.97 1.87 -19.41
CA TYR A 658 4.11 2.71 -18.57
C TYR A 658 2.67 2.17 -18.51
N HIS A 659 1.99 2.48 -17.41
CA HIS A 659 0.59 2.13 -17.19
C HIS A 659 -0.33 3.25 -17.71
N LEU A 660 -1.00 3.00 -18.83
CA LEU A 660 -2.00 3.89 -19.45
C LEU A 660 -3.22 4.11 -18.55
N ARG A 661 -3.08 4.99 -17.57
CA ARG A 661 -4.16 5.35 -16.64
C ARG A 661 -5.06 6.47 -17.21
N TYR A 662 -4.71 7.05 -18.37
CA TYR A 662 -5.46 8.09 -19.10
C TYR A 662 -6.82 7.66 -19.69
N ILE A 663 -7.34 6.48 -19.35
CA ILE A 663 -8.66 6.02 -19.82
C ILE A 663 -9.65 5.95 -18.65
N ALA A 664 -9.20 6.03 -17.39
CA ALA A 664 -10.07 5.96 -16.24
C ALA A 664 -10.76 7.31 -15.98
N GLU A 665 -12.07 7.37 -16.23
CA GLU A 665 -12.91 8.52 -15.84
C GLU A 665 -13.42 8.42 -14.39
N ARG A 666 -13.26 7.26 -13.76
CA ARG A 666 -13.82 6.93 -12.43
C ARG A 666 -12.97 5.85 -11.76
N THR A 667 -12.29 6.23 -10.68
CA THR A 667 -11.58 5.32 -9.76
C THR A 667 -12.56 4.86 -8.70
N ILE A 668 -12.60 3.56 -8.42
CA ILE A 668 -13.55 2.92 -7.53
C ILE A 668 -12.79 2.18 -6.44
N LEU A 669 -13.03 2.59 -5.20
CA LEU A 669 -12.55 1.88 -4.01
C LEU A 669 -13.73 1.15 -3.39
N SER A 670 -13.68 -0.18 -3.37
CA SER A 670 -14.69 -1.03 -2.76
C SER A 670 -14.18 -1.51 -1.41
N ILE A 671 -14.87 -1.14 -0.34
CA ILE A 671 -14.52 -1.54 1.03
C ILE A 671 -15.63 -2.42 1.56
N THR A 672 -15.35 -3.70 1.75
CA THR A 672 -16.28 -4.64 2.38
C THR A 672 -15.87 -4.86 3.82
N MET A 673 -16.79 -4.62 4.74
CA MET A 673 -16.60 -4.84 6.17
C MET A 673 -17.60 -5.89 6.63
N ASN A 674 -17.07 -6.98 7.18
CA ASN A 674 -17.85 -8.10 7.70
C ASN A 674 -17.55 -8.32 9.16
N GLU A 675 -18.55 -8.71 9.93
CA GLU A 675 -18.39 -9.17 11.29
C GLU A 675 -18.29 -10.70 11.31
N GLN A 676 -17.39 -11.26 12.10
CA GLN A 676 -17.30 -12.70 12.28
C GLN A 676 -18.43 -13.22 13.20
N PRO A 677 -18.99 -14.40 12.90
CA PRO A 677 -20.06 -14.99 13.71
C PRO A 677 -19.56 -15.52 15.07
N PHE A 678 -18.25 -15.56 15.28
CA PHE A 678 -17.62 -15.95 16.54
C PHE A 678 -16.98 -14.75 17.22
N TYR A 679 -16.76 -14.87 18.52
CA TYR A 679 -16.04 -13.87 19.31
C TYR A 679 -14.90 -14.52 20.08
N LEU A 680 -13.91 -13.71 20.43
CA LEU A 680 -12.82 -14.12 21.31
C LEU A 680 -13.21 -13.81 22.75
N GLN A 681 -13.41 -14.84 23.57
CA GLN A 681 -13.56 -14.67 25.00
C GLN A 681 -12.20 -14.82 25.68
N ASN A 682 -11.78 -13.79 26.39
CA ASN A 682 -10.69 -13.87 27.35
C ASN A 682 -11.30 -13.92 28.75
N THR A 683 -10.81 -14.81 29.58
CA THR A 683 -11.17 -14.85 30.99
C THR A 683 -9.94 -14.55 31.82
N GLN A 684 -10.07 -13.61 32.73
CA GLN A 684 -9.04 -13.23 33.67
C GLN A 684 -9.50 -13.59 35.10
N GLU A 685 -8.79 -14.54 35.71
CA GLU A 685 -9.03 -14.99 37.08
C GLU A 685 -7.83 -14.62 37.97
N PRO A 686 -8.02 -14.16 39.22
CA PRO A 686 -6.89 -14.05 40.14
C PRO A 686 -6.26 -15.42 40.41
N ILE A 687 -4.92 -15.49 40.47
CA ILE A 687 -4.20 -16.71 40.90
C ILE A 687 -4.61 -17.06 42.33
N VAL A 688 -4.76 -16.03 43.17
CA VAL A 688 -5.17 -16.17 44.57
C VAL A 688 -6.10 -15.03 44.98
N ARG A 689 -7.19 -15.37 45.65
CA ARG A 689 -8.16 -14.39 46.18
C ARG A 689 -7.68 -13.80 47.50
N LYS A 690 -8.27 -12.67 47.93
CA LYS A 690 -7.84 -11.97 49.16
C LYS A 690 -7.82 -12.89 50.40
N ALA A 691 -8.87 -13.71 50.58
CA ALA A 691 -8.99 -14.60 51.73
C ALA A 691 -7.98 -15.76 51.68
N GLU A 692 -7.83 -16.38 50.51
CA GLU A 692 -6.86 -17.46 50.27
C GLU A 692 -5.43 -16.97 50.49
N LEU A 693 -5.09 -15.78 49.99
CA LEU A 693 -3.77 -15.20 50.15
C LEU A 693 -3.41 -15.04 51.64
N ALA A 694 -4.32 -14.51 52.45
CA ALA A 694 -4.10 -14.36 53.88
C ALA A 694 -3.87 -15.71 54.55
N PHE A 695 -4.67 -16.73 54.18
CA PHE A 695 -4.55 -18.08 54.71
C PHE A 695 -3.23 -18.76 54.32
N HIS A 696 -2.87 -18.77 53.02
CA HIS A 696 -1.63 -19.34 52.52
C HIS A 696 -0.39 -18.62 53.06
N THR A 697 -0.44 -17.28 53.18
CA THR A 697 0.65 -16.51 53.80
C THR A 697 0.86 -16.90 55.26
N LEU A 698 -0.22 -17.10 56.03
CA LEU A 698 -0.14 -17.53 57.43
C LEU A 698 0.39 -18.96 57.53
N LEU A 699 -0.10 -19.90 56.71
CA LEU A 699 0.38 -21.28 56.65
C LEU A 699 1.88 -21.33 56.33
N PHE A 700 2.32 -20.54 55.35
CA PHE A 700 3.73 -20.46 55.00
C PHE A 700 4.57 -19.90 56.15
N CYS A 701 4.10 -18.86 56.84
CA CYS A 701 4.74 -18.32 58.04
C CYS A 701 4.86 -19.38 59.15
N THR A 702 3.82 -20.17 59.39
CA THR A 702 3.86 -21.27 60.38
C THR A 702 4.86 -22.35 60.00
N LEU A 703 4.91 -22.74 58.72
CA LEU A 703 5.87 -23.73 58.22
C LEU A 703 7.32 -23.26 58.39
N ILE A 704 7.59 -21.96 58.18
CA ILE A 704 8.91 -21.39 58.48
C ILE A 704 9.26 -21.53 59.95
N ILE A 705 8.35 -21.16 60.86
CA ILE A 705 8.58 -21.30 62.31
C ILE A 705 8.89 -22.76 62.66
N GLU A 706 8.12 -23.72 62.13
CA GLU A 706 8.36 -25.14 62.34
C GLU A 706 9.72 -25.60 61.79
N LEU A 707 10.11 -25.13 60.60
CA LEU A 707 11.39 -25.49 59.99
C LEU A 707 12.57 -24.95 60.81
N PHE A 708 12.47 -23.73 61.34
CA PHE A 708 13.47 -23.17 62.28
C PHE A 708 13.45 -23.92 63.62
N GLY A 709 12.28 -24.31 64.13
CA GLY A 709 12.14 -25.15 65.32
C GLY A 709 12.81 -26.52 65.17
N MET A 710 12.57 -27.18 64.03
CA MET A 710 13.19 -28.46 63.68
C MET A 710 14.71 -28.34 63.48
N SER A 711 15.16 -27.29 62.78
CA SER A 711 16.59 -26.99 62.61
C SER A 711 17.28 -26.75 63.95
N PHE A 712 16.59 -26.09 64.89
CA PHE A 712 17.09 -25.88 66.23
C PHE A 712 17.13 -27.18 67.05
N LEU A 713 16.11 -28.03 66.94
CA LEU A 713 16.10 -29.37 67.57
C LEU A 713 17.25 -30.23 67.03
N PHE A 714 17.46 -30.24 65.72
CA PHE A 714 18.58 -30.91 65.08
C PHE A 714 19.92 -30.39 65.60
N PHE A 715 20.09 -29.06 65.66
CA PHE A 715 21.29 -28.45 66.22
C PHE A 715 21.50 -28.85 67.70
N ARG A 716 20.43 -28.91 68.49
CA ARG A 716 20.50 -29.26 69.92
C ARG A 716 20.85 -30.72 70.15
N LEU A 717 20.23 -31.63 69.40
CA LEU A 717 20.32 -33.07 69.63
C LEU A 717 21.55 -33.69 68.97
N ILE A 718 21.99 -33.16 67.83
CA ILE A 718 23.04 -33.78 67.02
C ILE A 718 24.27 -32.87 66.97
N ALA A 719 24.13 -31.64 66.47
CA ALA A 719 25.29 -30.79 66.20
C ALA A 719 26.01 -30.33 67.48
N ALA A 720 25.28 -29.88 68.50
CA ALA A 720 25.85 -29.40 69.76
C ALA A 720 26.64 -30.48 70.54
N PRO A 721 26.16 -31.73 70.69
CA PRO A 721 26.96 -32.79 71.29
C PRO A 721 28.18 -33.16 70.43
N LEU A 722 28.06 -33.24 69.10
CA LEU A 722 29.22 -33.45 68.21
C LEU A 722 30.28 -32.35 68.36
N PHE A 723 29.86 -31.09 68.43
CA PHE A 723 30.78 -29.95 68.60
C PHE A 723 31.50 -29.99 69.95
N ARG A 724 30.81 -30.42 71.02
CA ARG A 724 31.44 -30.66 72.33
C ARG A 724 32.46 -31.80 72.27
N LEU A 725 32.14 -32.86 71.52
CA LEU A 725 33.02 -34.02 71.35
C LEU A 725 34.30 -33.63 70.60
N ILE A 726 34.19 -32.90 69.49
CA ILE A 726 35.32 -32.39 68.71
C ILE A 726 36.19 -31.42 69.55
N LEU A 727 35.57 -30.46 70.25
CA LEU A 727 36.30 -29.55 71.15
C LEU A 727 37.02 -30.30 72.26
N SER A 728 36.42 -31.36 72.82
CA SER A 728 37.07 -32.18 73.85
C SER A 728 38.27 -32.95 73.31
N CYS A 729 38.22 -33.44 72.07
CA CYS A 729 39.37 -34.06 71.39
C CYS A 729 40.48 -33.04 71.09
N CYS A 730 40.16 -31.83 70.61
CA CYS A 730 41.15 -30.79 70.37
C CYS A 730 41.82 -30.26 71.66
N HIS A 731 41.08 -30.20 72.77
CA HIS A 731 41.65 -29.80 74.06
C HIS A 731 42.52 -30.89 74.70
N HIS A 732 42.27 -32.17 74.38
CA HIS A 732 43.08 -33.28 74.86
C HIS A 732 44.46 -33.33 74.17
N ASN A 733 44.53 -32.96 72.88
CA ASN A 733 45.79 -32.87 72.14
C ASN A 733 46.70 -31.72 72.62
N LYS A 734 46.14 -30.57 73.02
CA LYS A 734 46.93 -29.46 73.57
C LYS A 734 47.49 -29.70 74.98
N ARG A 735 47.04 -30.75 75.68
CA ARG A 735 47.54 -31.09 77.02
C ARG A 735 48.69 -32.11 77.00
N SER A 736 48.93 -32.83 75.88
CA SER A 736 50.09 -33.72 75.78
C SER A 736 51.37 -33.00 75.34
N GLU A 737 51.31 -31.87 74.64
CA GLU A 737 52.52 -31.11 74.24
C GLU A 737 53.18 -30.31 75.38
N ASN A 738 52.49 -30.04 76.50
CA ASN A 738 53.03 -29.24 77.61
C ASN A 738 53.61 -30.05 78.79
N ILE A 739 53.71 -31.39 78.67
CA ILE A 739 54.23 -32.26 79.76
C ILE A 739 55.67 -32.76 79.49
N GLU A 740 56.26 -32.50 78.32
CA GLU A 740 57.54 -33.11 77.90
C GLU A 740 58.80 -32.20 78.04
N GLN A 741 58.79 -31.18 78.89
CA GLN A 741 60.01 -30.43 79.24
C GLN A 741 60.41 -30.57 80.71
N LEU A 742 61.00 -31.74 81.00
CA LEU A 742 62.08 -31.99 81.97
C LEU A 742 61.74 -31.78 83.49
N PRO A 743 62.64 -32.11 84.44
CA PRO A 743 64.00 -32.69 84.33
C PRO A 743 64.18 -34.07 85.00
N LYS A 744 65.41 -34.59 84.91
CA LYS A 744 66.01 -35.63 85.77
C LYS A 744 67.43 -35.19 86.15
N MET A 745 67.82 -35.39 87.41
CA MET A 745 69.21 -35.28 87.88
C MET A 745 69.55 -36.51 88.74
N ASN A 746 70.56 -37.23 88.26
CA ASN A 746 71.57 -38.12 88.89
C ASN A 746 71.28 -38.87 90.20
N GLU A 747 71.65 -40.17 90.26
CA GLU A 747 72.93 -40.60 90.87
C GLU A 747 73.20 -42.11 90.68
N SER A 748 74.47 -42.47 90.92
CA SER A 748 75.26 -43.58 90.39
C SER A 748 75.46 -44.79 91.32
N ASN A 749 75.69 -45.95 90.68
CA ASN A 749 76.63 -47.04 90.99
C ASN A 749 76.53 -47.94 92.24
N SER A 750 76.42 -49.26 91.99
CA SER A 750 77.40 -50.33 92.35
C SER A 750 77.03 -51.63 91.59
N GLU A 751 77.91 -52.11 90.70
CA GLU A 751 78.84 -53.26 90.81
C GLU A 751 78.27 -54.67 90.49
N SER A 752 78.81 -55.36 89.46
CA SER A 752 79.78 -56.47 89.64
C SER A 752 80.32 -57.03 88.29
N TYR A 753 81.60 -57.44 88.31
CA TYR A 753 82.47 -57.98 87.21
C TYR A 753 82.93 -56.94 86.16
N ARG A 754 84.14 -56.94 85.54
CA ARG A 754 85.13 -57.95 85.00
C ARG A 754 84.74 -58.57 83.65
N LEU A 755 85.66 -58.90 82.72
CA LEU A 755 87.14 -58.97 82.71
C LEU A 755 87.75 -57.85 81.84
#